data_AF-A0A4U0X6U8-F1
#
_entry.id   AF-A0A4U0X6U8-F1
#
_cell.length_a   1.000
_cell.length_b   1.000
_cell.length_c   1.000
_cell.angle_alpha   90.00
_cell.angle_beta   90.00
_cell.angle_gamma   90.00
#
_symmetry.space_group_name_H-M   'P 1'
#
loop_
_entity.id
_entity.type
_entity.pdbx_description
1 polymer ?
#
loop_
_entity_poly.entity_id
_entity_poly.type
_entity_poly.pdbx_seq_one_letter_code
_entity_poly.pdbx_strand_id
1 'polypeptide(L)'
;MPRAANGKTYDFHILPSGLVNPSCTNLVGSGCVVHVPSFFKELAALEKHGLDTTDRIFVSDRAHVTLDLHTLVDGLEEVELGQGFIGTTKKGIGPTYSTKMTRSGIRMTDIFDAELFETKLRRLADGFKKRFGDLLTYDADEEIARFQDYREKLRPFVIDQIPLLKSAKEMKAPILVEGANAIMLDIDYGTYPFVTSSNTGLGGVLTGLSLGWRSIKEVIGVVKAYTTRVGSGPFPTEQLNEVGNTLQEVGREFGVTTGRRRRCGWLDLVLVKYSHDVNDYTALNLTKLDILDGFDEIRIATQYSYKGQVLESVPASNEMLANVEVRYETMPGWKTATTGAKTFEELPENARNYVLFIEKFVGVRIKWIGTAPLDVIKIRLQLQIHSLTDPLSHQGVTGPIYKGTLGTFKSIVRSEGITGLWKGNIPAEALYITYGAVQFSGYRFVSSYLHTLPHIPDTVESFISGAAAGTVATTVTYPLDLLRTRFAAQGTEKIYASLLASVRDITRHEGPFGFFQGLGAGVGQIVPYMGLFFAGYETLKIPLARLDLPFGSGDATAGVLASVMAKTAVFPLDTIRKRLQVQGPMRGRYVHRNIPLYKGIAGTFRAILQREGVRGLYRGLPVSLLKAAPASAVTMWTYERAMAAMQTVAENVDG
;
A
#
# COMPACT_ATOMS: atom_id res chain seq x y z
N MET A 1 -4.08 -3.50 -4.66
CA MET A 1 -3.38 -2.56 -3.76
C MET A 1 -2.75 -3.41 -2.67
N PRO A 2 -1.55 -3.07 -2.19
CA PRO A 2 -0.97 -3.76 -1.06
C PRO A 2 -1.87 -3.59 0.16
N ARG A 3 -2.27 -4.69 0.80
CA ARG A 3 -3.11 -4.68 2.00
C ARG A 3 -2.21 -4.66 3.23
N ALA A 4 -2.35 -3.65 4.07
CA ALA A 4 -1.57 -3.54 5.30
C ALA A 4 -2.35 -4.12 6.48
N ALA A 5 -1.77 -5.08 7.19
CA ALA A 5 -2.34 -5.62 8.42
C ALA A 5 -1.25 -6.06 9.38
N ASN A 6 -1.46 -5.81 10.68
CA ASN A 6 -0.45 -6.08 11.73
C ASN A 6 0.93 -5.47 11.42
N GLY A 7 0.95 -4.36 10.67
CA GLY A 7 2.17 -3.69 10.25
C GLY A 7 2.87 -4.30 9.03
N LYS A 8 2.46 -5.47 8.55
CA LYS A 8 2.99 -6.10 7.34
C LYS A 8 2.12 -5.76 6.14
N THR A 9 2.74 -5.66 4.98
CA THR A 9 2.06 -5.45 3.70
C THR A 9 1.96 -6.77 2.96
N TYR A 10 0.78 -7.08 2.45
CA TYR A 10 0.47 -8.31 1.73
C TYR A 10 -0.13 -7.96 0.37
N ASP A 11 0.39 -8.56 -0.69
CA ASP A 11 -0.12 -8.39 -2.04
C ASP A 11 -0.97 -9.60 -2.45
N PHE A 12 -2.28 -9.47 -2.25
CA PHE A 12 -3.26 -10.46 -2.66
C PHE A 12 -3.66 -10.29 -4.14
N HIS A 13 -3.80 -11.40 -4.86
CA HIS A 13 -4.30 -11.45 -6.23
C HIS A 13 -5.49 -12.40 -6.36
N ILE A 14 -5.30 -13.71 -6.18
CA ILE A 14 -6.38 -14.70 -6.23
C ILE A 14 -6.87 -15.09 -4.83
N LEU A 15 -6.00 -15.04 -3.83
CA LEU A 15 -6.35 -15.42 -2.47
C LEU A 15 -7.19 -14.31 -1.81
N PRO A 16 -8.33 -14.66 -1.18
CA PRO A 16 -9.13 -13.67 -0.48
C PRO A 16 -8.36 -12.99 0.65
N SER A 17 -8.60 -11.71 0.83
CA SER A 17 -7.93 -10.88 1.84
C SER A 17 -8.26 -11.24 3.29
N GLY A 18 -9.32 -12.04 3.49
CA GLY A 18 -9.70 -12.59 4.79
C GLY A 18 -8.57 -13.41 5.44
N LEU A 19 -7.62 -13.92 4.65
CA LEU A 19 -6.51 -14.76 5.12
C LEU A 19 -5.63 -14.09 6.18
N VAL A 20 -5.61 -12.75 6.18
CA VAL A 20 -4.99 -11.92 7.20
C VAL A 20 -5.54 -12.18 8.61
N ASN A 21 -6.82 -12.55 8.71
CA ASN A 21 -7.47 -12.91 9.96
C ASN A 21 -7.33 -14.43 10.20
N PRO A 22 -6.65 -14.86 11.29
CA PRO A 22 -6.46 -16.28 11.59
C PRO A 22 -7.74 -17.09 11.74
N SER A 23 -8.84 -16.44 12.11
CA SER A 23 -10.15 -17.09 12.31
C SER A 23 -10.99 -17.19 11.02
N CYS A 24 -10.50 -16.64 9.91
CA CYS A 24 -11.26 -16.57 8.66
C CYS A 24 -10.89 -17.74 7.73
N THR A 25 -11.92 -18.45 7.30
CA THR A 25 -11.86 -19.41 6.20
C THR A 25 -12.05 -18.69 4.86
N ASN A 26 -11.22 -19.02 3.87
CA ASN A 26 -11.16 -18.33 2.58
C ASN A 26 -11.59 -19.27 1.46
N LEU A 27 -12.47 -18.80 0.59
CA LEU A 27 -12.98 -19.55 -0.55
C LEU A 27 -12.76 -18.77 -1.86
N VAL A 28 -12.11 -19.40 -2.83
CA VAL A 28 -12.10 -19.00 -4.23
C VAL A 28 -13.27 -19.70 -4.93
N GLY A 29 -14.33 -18.93 -5.21
CA GLY A 29 -15.60 -19.46 -5.72
C GLY A 29 -15.55 -19.93 -7.18
N SER A 30 -16.58 -20.65 -7.61
CA SER A 30 -16.72 -21.16 -8.98
C SER A 30 -16.83 -20.08 -10.06
N GLY A 31 -17.14 -18.84 -9.65
CA GLY A 31 -17.15 -17.67 -10.53
C GLY A 31 -15.75 -17.29 -11.00
N CYS A 32 -14.71 -17.59 -10.22
CA CYS A 32 -13.33 -17.21 -10.49
C CYS A 32 -12.67 -18.10 -11.56
N VAL A 33 -11.68 -17.52 -12.23
CA VAL A 33 -10.70 -18.24 -13.06
C VAL A 33 -9.36 -18.24 -12.34
N VAL A 34 -8.69 -19.39 -12.29
CA VAL A 34 -7.54 -19.60 -11.41
C VAL A 34 -6.35 -20.08 -12.23
N HIS A 35 -5.27 -19.31 -12.18
CA HIS A 35 -3.98 -19.71 -12.73
C HIS A 35 -3.17 -20.42 -11.64
N VAL A 36 -3.01 -21.74 -11.78
CA VAL A 36 -2.42 -22.62 -10.75
C VAL A 36 -0.98 -22.22 -10.35
N PRO A 37 -0.06 -21.94 -11.29
CA PRO A 37 1.29 -21.48 -10.93
C PRO A 37 1.27 -20.18 -10.12
N SER A 38 0.41 -19.23 -10.48
CA SER A 38 0.28 -17.96 -9.74
C SER A 38 -0.34 -18.14 -8.36
N PHE A 39 -1.30 -19.06 -8.21
CA PHE A 39 -1.87 -19.42 -6.91
C PHE A 39 -0.78 -19.90 -5.94
N PHE A 40 0.06 -20.85 -6.35
CA PHE A 40 1.15 -21.36 -5.49
C PHE A 40 2.24 -20.31 -5.24
N LYS A 41 2.55 -19.47 -6.24
CA LYS A 41 3.50 -18.37 -6.07
C LYS A 41 3.00 -17.36 -5.03
N GLU A 42 1.70 -17.03 -5.08
CA GLU A 42 1.08 -16.14 -4.10
C GLU A 42 1.06 -16.79 -2.71
N LEU A 43 0.67 -18.06 -2.61
CA LEU A 43 0.67 -18.82 -1.36
C LEU A 43 2.05 -18.79 -0.68
N ALA A 44 3.10 -19.16 -1.41
CA ALA A 44 4.47 -19.17 -0.91
C ALA A 44 4.95 -17.76 -0.47
N ALA A 45 4.54 -16.71 -1.19
CA ALA A 45 4.86 -15.33 -0.81
C ALA A 45 4.19 -14.94 0.51
N LEU A 46 2.92 -15.31 0.73
CA LEU A 46 2.19 -15.00 1.96
C LEU A 46 2.74 -15.78 3.16
N GLU A 47 3.08 -17.05 2.98
CA GLU A 47 3.74 -17.89 4.00
C GLU A 47 5.11 -17.31 4.39
N LYS A 48 5.91 -16.85 3.42
CA LYS A 48 7.18 -16.17 3.67
C LYS A 48 7.00 -14.88 4.48
N HIS A 49 5.87 -14.20 4.33
CA HIS A 49 5.50 -13.04 5.16
C HIS A 49 4.90 -13.43 6.53
N GLY A 50 4.86 -14.71 6.86
CA GLY A 50 4.42 -15.25 8.14
C GLY A 50 2.91 -15.27 8.32
N LEU A 51 2.14 -15.30 7.23
CA LEU A 51 0.73 -15.69 7.29
C LEU A 51 0.66 -17.21 7.35
N ASP A 52 -0.06 -17.71 8.34
CA ASP A 52 -0.49 -19.10 8.31
C ASP A 52 -1.55 -19.26 7.21
N THR A 53 -1.46 -20.35 6.47
CA THR A 53 -2.30 -20.68 5.31
C THR A 53 -2.94 -22.06 5.45
N THR A 54 -2.49 -22.82 6.44
CA THR A 54 -2.84 -24.21 6.71
C THR A 54 -4.34 -24.35 6.96
N ASP A 55 -5.01 -25.24 6.23
CA ASP A 55 -6.43 -25.61 6.41
C ASP A 55 -7.44 -24.45 6.37
N ARG A 56 -7.09 -23.33 5.71
CA ARG A 56 -7.94 -22.13 5.67
C ARG A 56 -8.21 -21.59 4.28
N ILE A 57 -7.74 -22.28 3.24
CA ILE A 57 -7.87 -21.87 1.84
C ILE A 57 -8.55 -22.98 1.07
N PHE A 58 -9.66 -22.62 0.42
CA PHE A 58 -10.46 -23.53 -0.37
C PHE A 58 -10.67 -22.95 -1.77
N VAL A 59 -10.64 -23.82 -2.77
CA VAL A 59 -10.91 -23.50 -4.17
C VAL A 59 -12.06 -24.39 -4.64
N SER A 60 -13.05 -23.82 -5.31
CA SER A 60 -14.14 -24.62 -5.85
C SER A 60 -13.63 -25.56 -6.95
N ASP A 61 -14.02 -26.82 -6.84
CA ASP A 61 -13.97 -27.84 -7.89
C ASP A 61 -14.53 -27.41 -9.27
N ARG A 62 -15.44 -26.42 -9.28
CA ARG A 62 -16.10 -25.87 -10.46
C ARG A 62 -15.44 -24.60 -11.01
N ALA A 63 -14.44 -24.04 -10.32
CA ALA A 63 -13.66 -22.92 -10.83
C ALA A 63 -12.92 -23.34 -12.12
N HIS A 64 -12.78 -22.41 -13.07
CA HIS A 64 -12.07 -22.69 -14.32
C HIS A 64 -10.57 -22.46 -14.17
N VAL A 65 -9.79 -23.23 -14.92
CA VAL A 65 -8.33 -23.19 -14.90
C VAL A 65 -7.85 -22.28 -16.00
N THR A 66 -7.13 -21.23 -15.63
CA THR A 66 -6.34 -20.43 -16.56
C THR A 66 -5.03 -21.18 -16.81
N LEU A 67 -4.66 -21.31 -18.07
CA LEU A 67 -3.51 -22.06 -18.57
C LEU A 67 -2.50 -21.08 -19.15
N ASP A 68 -1.25 -21.50 -19.31
CA ASP A 68 -0.23 -20.70 -19.99
C ASP A 68 -0.64 -20.45 -21.46
N LEU A 69 -1.30 -21.43 -22.09
CA LEU A 69 -1.96 -21.27 -23.39
C LEU A 69 -2.90 -20.05 -23.44
N HIS A 70 -3.75 -19.88 -22.42
CA HIS A 70 -4.68 -18.75 -22.37
C HIS A 70 -3.95 -17.41 -22.25
N THR A 71 -2.82 -17.38 -21.53
CA THR A 71 -1.98 -16.18 -21.39
C THR A 71 -1.35 -15.77 -22.72
N LEU A 72 -0.87 -16.73 -23.51
CA LEU A 72 -0.34 -16.49 -24.85
C LEU A 72 -1.43 -15.97 -25.80
N VAL A 73 -2.60 -16.60 -25.79
CA VAL A 73 -3.74 -16.18 -26.60
C VAL A 73 -4.20 -14.76 -26.27
N ASP A 74 -4.28 -14.39 -24.98
CA ASP A 74 -4.62 -13.02 -24.54
C ASP A 74 -3.61 -12.00 -25.08
N GLY A 75 -2.32 -12.37 -25.10
CA GLY A 75 -1.27 -11.56 -25.72
C GLY A 75 -1.45 -11.35 -27.23
N LEU A 76 -1.81 -12.41 -27.95
CA LEU A 76 -2.02 -12.36 -29.41
C LEU A 76 -3.29 -11.58 -29.77
N GLU A 77 -4.39 -11.79 -29.04
CA GLU A 77 -5.65 -11.05 -29.26
C GLU A 77 -5.46 -9.54 -29.07
N GLU A 78 -4.67 -9.11 -28.08
CA GLU A 78 -4.33 -7.69 -27.91
C GLU A 78 -3.48 -7.13 -29.06
N VAL A 79 -2.62 -7.95 -29.69
CA VAL A 79 -1.83 -7.53 -30.85
C VAL A 79 -2.73 -7.37 -32.08
N GLU A 80 -3.67 -8.29 -32.30
CA GLU A 80 -4.65 -8.21 -33.40
C GLU A 80 -5.50 -6.94 -33.33
N LEU A 81 -5.84 -6.48 -32.12
CA LEU A 81 -6.65 -5.28 -31.91
C LEU A 81 -5.93 -3.98 -32.28
N GLY A 82 -4.60 -3.96 -32.38
CA GLY A 82 -3.83 -2.79 -32.80
C GLY A 82 -4.18 -1.51 -32.02
N GLN A 83 -4.71 -0.49 -32.71
CA GLN A 83 -5.14 0.77 -32.08
C GLN A 83 -6.37 0.63 -31.18
N GLY A 84 -7.15 -0.45 -31.33
CA GLY A 84 -8.31 -0.78 -30.50
C GLY A 84 -7.98 -1.61 -29.26
N PHE A 85 -6.70 -1.70 -28.86
CA PHE A 85 -6.28 -2.51 -27.72
C PHE A 85 -7.06 -2.15 -26.45
N ILE A 86 -7.54 -3.17 -25.75
CA ILE A 86 -8.32 -3.01 -24.53
C ILE A 86 -7.39 -2.60 -23.38
N GLY A 87 -6.16 -3.11 -23.40
CA GLY A 87 -5.20 -2.98 -22.32
C GLY A 87 -5.40 -4.08 -21.29
N THR A 88 -5.52 -5.32 -21.74
CA THR A 88 -5.70 -6.48 -20.84
C THR A 88 -4.50 -6.65 -19.93
N THR A 89 -4.68 -7.45 -18.87
CA THR A 89 -3.57 -7.76 -17.95
C THR A 89 -2.58 -8.77 -18.54
N LYS A 90 -2.87 -9.32 -19.73
CA LYS A 90 -2.10 -10.41 -20.36
C LYS A 90 -1.91 -11.58 -19.40
N LYS A 91 -3.01 -12.01 -18.78
CA LYS A 91 -3.06 -13.09 -17.79
C LYS A 91 -4.00 -14.21 -18.21
N GLY A 92 -4.53 -14.18 -19.44
CA GLY A 92 -5.42 -15.22 -19.96
C GLY A 92 -6.85 -15.16 -19.45
N ILE A 93 -7.27 -14.05 -18.82
CA ILE A 93 -8.59 -13.93 -18.20
C ILE A 93 -9.71 -14.01 -19.26
N GLY A 94 -9.60 -13.21 -20.32
CA GLY A 94 -10.57 -13.18 -21.41
C GLY A 94 -10.69 -14.55 -22.11
N PRO A 95 -9.59 -15.13 -22.60
CA PRO A 95 -9.61 -16.45 -23.20
C PRO A 95 -10.15 -17.55 -22.27
N THR A 96 -9.85 -17.52 -20.97
CA THR A 96 -10.40 -18.51 -20.02
C THR A 96 -11.92 -18.39 -19.88
N TYR A 97 -12.47 -17.17 -19.78
CA TYR A 97 -13.92 -16.99 -19.75
C TYR A 97 -14.58 -17.33 -21.09
N SER A 98 -13.89 -17.10 -22.21
CA SER A 98 -14.36 -17.52 -23.54
C SER A 98 -14.45 -19.04 -23.65
N THR A 99 -13.43 -19.78 -23.20
CA THR A 99 -13.46 -21.26 -23.20
C THR A 99 -14.51 -21.82 -22.24
N LYS A 100 -14.76 -21.14 -21.11
CA LYS A 100 -15.91 -21.42 -20.22
C LYS A 100 -17.24 -21.29 -20.97
N MET A 101 -17.48 -20.16 -21.64
CA MET A 101 -18.76 -19.89 -22.32
C MET A 101 -18.96 -20.76 -23.57
N THR A 102 -17.89 -21.11 -24.27
CA THR A 102 -17.94 -22.08 -25.39
C THR A 102 -18.07 -23.53 -24.91
N ARG A 103 -17.97 -23.79 -23.60
CA ARG A 103 -18.04 -25.12 -22.96
C ARG A 103 -16.86 -26.04 -23.34
N SER A 104 -15.73 -25.44 -23.72
CA SER A 104 -14.49 -26.14 -24.09
C SER A 104 -13.44 -26.11 -22.99
N GLY A 105 -13.58 -25.20 -22.02
CA GLY A 105 -12.61 -24.94 -20.95
C GLY A 105 -12.45 -26.09 -19.95
N ILE A 106 -11.36 -25.98 -19.18
CA ILE A 106 -10.97 -26.95 -18.15
C ILE A 106 -11.34 -26.39 -16.77
N ARG A 107 -11.94 -27.23 -15.92
CA ARG A 107 -12.28 -26.91 -14.53
C ARG A 107 -11.30 -27.54 -13.55
N MET A 108 -11.28 -27.06 -12.31
CA MET A 108 -10.44 -27.60 -11.24
C MET A 108 -10.62 -29.11 -11.04
N THR A 109 -11.85 -29.61 -11.11
CA THR A 109 -12.12 -31.06 -11.02
C THR A 109 -11.49 -31.87 -12.15
N ASP A 110 -11.32 -31.28 -13.34
CA ASP A 110 -10.78 -31.99 -14.51
C ASP A 110 -9.27 -32.22 -14.35
N ILE A 111 -8.56 -31.40 -13.56
CA ILE A 111 -7.11 -31.54 -13.33
C ILE A 111 -6.78 -32.93 -12.75
N PHE A 112 -7.64 -33.47 -11.89
CA PHE A 112 -7.37 -34.73 -11.17
C PHE A 112 -7.57 -36.00 -12.01
N ASP A 113 -8.17 -35.87 -13.20
CA ASP A 113 -8.22 -36.93 -14.21
C ASP A 113 -7.17 -36.62 -15.28
N ALA A 114 -6.05 -37.34 -15.25
CA ALA A 114 -4.89 -37.02 -16.06
C ALA A 114 -5.17 -37.14 -17.58
N GLU A 115 -5.88 -38.20 -17.97
CA GLU A 115 -6.22 -38.48 -19.37
C GLU A 115 -7.23 -37.46 -19.90
N LEU A 116 -8.24 -37.12 -19.10
CA LEU A 116 -9.23 -36.10 -19.45
C LEU A 116 -8.60 -34.72 -19.59
N PHE A 117 -7.74 -34.34 -18.64
CA PHE A 117 -7.02 -33.05 -18.66
C PHE A 117 -6.17 -32.92 -19.93
N GLU A 118 -5.35 -33.93 -20.23
CA GLU A 118 -4.48 -33.95 -21.40
C GLU A 118 -5.30 -33.85 -22.70
N THR A 119 -6.33 -34.67 -22.84
CA THR A 119 -7.22 -34.66 -24.01
C THR A 119 -7.84 -33.28 -24.23
N LYS A 120 -8.33 -32.65 -23.15
CA LYS A 120 -8.93 -31.31 -23.23
C LYS A 120 -7.89 -30.24 -23.57
N LEU A 121 -6.69 -30.29 -22.98
CA LEU A 121 -5.64 -29.32 -23.22
C LEU A 121 -5.15 -29.36 -24.67
N ARG A 122 -4.84 -30.56 -25.19
CA ARG A 122 -4.42 -30.74 -26.59
C ARG A 122 -5.48 -30.24 -27.56
N ARG A 123 -6.76 -30.55 -27.30
CA ARG A 123 -7.87 -30.05 -28.12
C ARG A 123 -7.96 -28.51 -28.11
N LEU A 124 -7.73 -27.87 -26.97
CA LEU A 124 -7.69 -26.40 -26.89
C LEU A 124 -6.50 -25.83 -27.66
N ALA A 125 -5.31 -26.43 -27.49
CA ALA A 125 -4.09 -26.04 -28.19
C ALA A 125 -4.26 -26.14 -29.71
N ASP A 126 -4.79 -27.26 -30.21
CA ASP A 126 -5.11 -27.45 -31.64
C ASP A 126 -6.10 -26.42 -32.16
N GLY A 127 -7.14 -26.11 -31.37
CA GLY A 127 -8.14 -25.10 -31.72
C GLY A 127 -7.53 -23.71 -31.88
N PHE A 128 -6.70 -23.29 -30.92
CA PHE A 128 -6.02 -21.99 -30.99
C PHE A 128 -4.91 -21.97 -32.05
N LYS A 129 -4.20 -23.07 -32.28
CA LYS A 129 -3.21 -23.21 -33.36
C LYS A 129 -3.86 -23.05 -34.73
N LYS A 130 -5.07 -23.57 -34.94
CA LYS A 130 -5.85 -23.33 -36.16
C LYS A 130 -6.24 -21.86 -36.35
N ARG A 131 -6.47 -21.12 -35.26
CA ARG A 131 -6.82 -19.69 -35.31
C ARG A 131 -5.61 -18.80 -35.60
N PHE A 132 -4.52 -19.00 -34.87
CA PHE A 132 -3.36 -18.10 -34.89
C PHE A 132 -2.17 -18.61 -35.72
N GLY A 133 -2.22 -19.84 -36.21
CA GLY A 133 -1.15 -20.44 -37.02
C GLY A 133 0.18 -20.44 -36.28
N ASP A 134 1.25 -20.04 -36.98
CA ASP A 134 2.62 -20.03 -36.45
C ASP A 134 2.93 -18.90 -35.47
N LEU A 135 2.00 -17.96 -35.28
CA LEU A 135 2.12 -16.94 -34.24
C LEU A 135 1.93 -17.53 -32.84
N LEU A 136 1.20 -18.65 -32.72
CA LEU A 136 1.06 -19.36 -31.46
C LEU A 136 2.15 -20.42 -31.32
N THR A 137 3.21 -20.05 -30.59
CA THR A 137 4.26 -20.96 -30.13
C THR A 137 3.91 -21.44 -28.72
N TYR A 138 3.47 -22.69 -28.59
CA TYR A 138 3.03 -23.27 -27.33
C TYR A 138 3.39 -24.76 -27.28
N ASP A 139 3.99 -25.18 -26.17
CA ASP A 139 4.32 -26.58 -25.89
C ASP A 139 3.30 -27.17 -24.90
N ALA A 140 2.42 -28.03 -25.43
CA ALA A 140 1.41 -28.69 -24.61
C ALA A 140 2.01 -29.74 -23.67
N ASP A 141 3.09 -30.41 -24.08
CA ASP A 141 3.72 -31.48 -23.29
C ASP A 141 4.41 -30.89 -22.06
N GLU A 142 5.03 -29.71 -22.21
CA GLU A 142 5.65 -28.97 -21.12
C GLU A 142 4.62 -28.57 -20.03
N GLU A 143 3.45 -28.06 -20.44
CA GLU A 143 2.40 -27.69 -19.49
C GLU A 143 1.78 -28.95 -18.84
N ILE A 144 1.52 -30.02 -19.60
CA ILE A 144 1.04 -31.30 -19.04
C ILE A 144 1.99 -31.83 -17.97
N ALA A 145 3.30 -31.80 -18.21
CA ALA A 145 4.32 -32.25 -17.27
C ALA A 145 4.25 -31.46 -15.95
N ARG A 146 4.08 -30.13 -16.00
CA ARG A 146 3.90 -29.31 -14.78
C ARG A 146 2.66 -29.71 -13.98
N PHE A 147 1.56 -30.02 -14.67
CA PHE A 147 0.31 -30.41 -14.00
C PHE A 147 0.37 -31.81 -13.36
N GLN A 148 1.35 -32.66 -13.70
CA GLN A 148 1.59 -33.90 -12.96
C GLN A 148 1.96 -33.63 -11.50
N ASP A 149 2.81 -32.65 -11.23
CA ASP A 149 3.19 -32.23 -9.87
C ASP A 149 2.07 -31.42 -9.19
N TYR A 150 1.39 -30.54 -9.93
CA TYR A 150 0.34 -29.71 -9.35
C TYR A 150 -0.89 -30.49 -8.88
N ARG A 151 -1.21 -31.65 -9.47
CA ARG A 151 -2.35 -32.50 -9.06
C ARG A 151 -2.31 -32.84 -7.58
N GLU A 152 -1.19 -33.35 -7.09
CA GLU A 152 -1.04 -33.74 -5.69
C GLU A 152 -1.04 -32.52 -4.77
N LYS A 153 -0.35 -31.45 -5.17
CA LYS A 153 -0.27 -30.21 -4.39
C LYS A 153 -1.60 -29.46 -4.28
N LEU A 154 -2.45 -29.52 -5.31
CA LEU A 154 -3.74 -28.84 -5.34
C LEU A 154 -4.84 -29.56 -4.57
N ARG A 155 -4.75 -30.90 -4.47
CA ARG A 155 -5.76 -31.75 -3.85
C ARG A 155 -6.26 -31.27 -2.48
N PRO A 156 -5.42 -30.81 -1.53
CA PRO A 156 -5.92 -30.32 -0.24
C PRO A 156 -6.73 -29.01 -0.31
N PHE A 157 -6.58 -28.23 -1.37
CA PHE A 157 -7.26 -26.94 -1.52
C PHE A 157 -8.60 -27.07 -2.25
N VAL A 158 -8.75 -28.05 -3.14
CA VAL A 158 -9.94 -28.15 -4.00
C VAL A 158 -11.06 -28.92 -3.29
N ILE A 159 -12.21 -28.28 -3.16
CA ILE A 159 -13.39 -28.85 -2.50
C ILE A 159 -14.68 -28.61 -3.31
N ASP A 160 -15.73 -29.35 -2.99
CA ASP A 160 -17.08 -28.95 -3.38
C ASP A 160 -17.51 -27.72 -2.53
N GLN A 161 -17.63 -26.56 -3.17
CA GLN A 161 -18.03 -25.33 -2.50
C GLN A 161 -19.47 -25.35 -1.97
N ILE A 162 -20.35 -26.21 -2.54
CA ILE A 162 -21.78 -26.22 -2.22
C ILE A 162 -22.02 -26.70 -0.77
N PRO A 163 -21.50 -27.86 -0.32
CA PRO A 163 -21.57 -28.25 1.09
C PRO A 163 -20.94 -27.24 2.04
N LEU A 164 -19.80 -26.64 1.68
CA LEU A 164 -19.14 -25.64 2.54
C LEU A 164 -20.04 -24.43 2.80
N LEU A 165 -20.59 -23.84 1.73
CA LEU A 165 -21.47 -22.68 1.85
C LEU A 165 -22.82 -23.04 2.49
N LYS A 166 -23.33 -24.25 2.27
CA LYS A 166 -24.53 -24.75 2.96
C LYS A 166 -24.29 -24.83 4.47
N SER A 167 -23.20 -25.47 4.89
CA SER A 167 -22.80 -25.58 6.30
C SER A 167 -22.61 -24.21 6.95
N ALA A 168 -21.91 -23.29 6.26
CA ALA A 168 -21.73 -21.92 6.74
C ALA A 168 -23.07 -21.18 6.96
N LYS A 169 -24.05 -21.37 6.06
CA LYS A 169 -25.40 -20.81 6.21
C LYS A 169 -26.17 -21.43 7.38
N GLU A 170 -26.12 -22.75 7.54
CA GLU A 170 -26.79 -23.47 8.63
C GLU A 170 -26.24 -23.03 10.00
N MET A 171 -24.92 -22.83 10.09
CA MET A 171 -24.26 -22.27 11.27
C MET A 171 -24.46 -20.75 11.44
N LYS A 172 -25.14 -20.08 10.50
CA LYS A 172 -25.30 -18.62 10.46
C LYS A 172 -23.96 -17.88 10.55
N ALA A 173 -22.91 -18.45 9.99
CA ALA A 173 -21.58 -17.85 9.97
C ALA A 173 -21.61 -16.53 9.18
N PRO A 174 -20.90 -15.47 9.64
CA PRO A 174 -20.77 -14.26 8.86
C PRO A 174 -19.94 -14.54 7.60
N ILE A 175 -20.50 -14.20 6.43
CA ILE A 175 -19.84 -14.35 5.13
C ILE A 175 -19.58 -12.95 4.58
N LEU A 176 -18.32 -12.67 4.25
CA LEU A 176 -17.92 -11.45 3.53
C LEU A 176 -17.52 -11.85 2.11
N VAL A 177 -18.16 -11.23 1.11
CA VAL A 177 -17.82 -11.45 -0.30
C VAL A 177 -16.90 -10.32 -0.75
N GLU A 178 -15.71 -10.68 -1.23
CA GLU A 178 -14.75 -9.74 -1.80
C GLU A 178 -14.99 -9.61 -3.31
N GLY A 179 -15.48 -8.46 -3.75
CA GLY A 179 -15.56 -8.13 -5.18
C GLY A 179 -14.19 -7.78 -5.76
N ALA A 180 -13.97 -8.17 -7.02
CA ALA A 180 -12.83 -7.75 -7.81
C ALA A 180 -13.28 -6.78 -8.91
N ASN A 181 -12.40 -5.85 -9.29
CA ASN A 181 -12.70 -4.78 -10.24
C ASN A 181 -13.88 -3.89 -9.78
N ALA A 182 -14.51 -3.15 -10.70
CA ALA A 182 -15.60 -2.22 -10.42
C ALA A 182 -16.64 -2.32 -11.54
N ILE A 183 -17.87 -1.86 -11.30
CA ILE A 183 -18.99 -2.02 -12.24
C ILE A 183 -18.70 -1.47 -13.65
N MET A 184 -17.88 -0.41 -13.76
CA MET A 184 -17.52 0.17 -15.06
C MET A 184 -16.60 -0.74 -15.89
N LEU A 185 -16.11 -1.83 -15.30
CA LEU A 185 -15.37 -2.91 -15.96
C LEU A 185 -16.20 -4.20 -16.03
N ASP A 186 -17.49 -4.17 -15.68
CA ASP A 186 -18.39 -5.31 -15.82
C ASP A 186 -18.61 -5.64 -17.31
N ILE A 187 -18.72 -6.92 -17.65
CA ILE A 187 -18.90 -7.37 -19.03
C ILE A 187 -20.21 -6.87 -19.65
N ASP A 188 -21.27 -6.70 -18.84
CA ASP A 188 -22.60 -6.28 -19.31
C ASP A 188 -22.84 -4.79 -19.05
N TYR A 189 -22.47 -4.32 -17.85
CA TYR A 189 -22.81 -2.98 -17.38
C TYR A 189 -21.65 -1.99 -17.43
N GLY A 190 -20.47 -2.41 -17.88
CA GLY A 190 -19.29 -1.55 -17.98
C GLY A 190 -19.19 -0.81 -19.31
N THR A 191 -18.05 -0.16 -19.54
CA THR A 191 -17.77 0.57 -20.80
C THR A 191 -17.37 -0.38 -21.94
N TYR A 192 -18.24 -1.32 -22.32
CA TYR A 192 -17.95 -2.36 -23.31
C TYR A 192 -17.51 -1.77 -24.66
N PRO A 193 -16.38 -2.21 -25.27
CA PRO A 193 -15.63 -3.44 -24.96
C PRO A 193 -14.47 -3.28 -23.96
N PHE A 194 -14.25 -2.08 -23.40
CA PHE A 194 -13.14 -1.80 -22.48
C PHE A 194 -13.45 -2.25 -21.04
N VAL A 195 -13.71 -3.54 -20.88
CA VAL A 195 -14.21 -4.18 -19.65
C VAL A 195 -13.44 -5.48 -19.38
N THR A 196 -13.67 -6.09 -18.22
CA THR A 196 -13.24 -7.47 -17.97
C THR A 196 -14.31 -8.46 -18.44
N SER A 197 -13.95 -9.72 -18.62
CA SER A 197 -14.84 -10.77 -19.15
C SER A 197 -15.69 -11.46 -18.06
N SER A 198 -15.94 -10.78 -16.95
CA SER A 198 -16.70 -11.29 -15.79
C SER A 198 -17.68 -10.25 -15.26
N ASN A 199 -18.73 -10.71 -14.59
CA ASN A 199 -19.59 -9.82 -13.81
C ASN A 199 -18.90 -9.44 -12.49
N THR A 200 -18.68 -8.15 -12.31
CA THR A 200 -18.00 -7.54 -11.16
C THR A 200 -18.97 -7.07 -10.08
N GLY A 201 -20.25 -6.88 -10.44
CA GLY A 201 -21.33 -6.52 -9.52
C GLY A 201 -21.98 -7.70 -8.80
N LEU A 202 -23.19 -7.48 -8.28
CA LEU A 202 -23.98 -8.51 -7.57
C LEU A 202 -24.26 -9.77 -8.39
N GLY A 203 -24.38 -9.64 -9.72
CA GLY A 203 -24.56 -10.79 -10.62
C GLY A 203 -23.44 -11.83 -10.47
N GLY A 204 -22.19 -11.37 -10.30
CA GLY A 204 -21.04 -12.24 -10.07
C GLY A 204 -21.10 -12.97 -8.73
N VAL A 205 -21.67 -12.33 -7.70
CA VAL A 205 -21.86 -12.94 -6.37
C VAL A 205 -22.88 -14.07 -6.46
N LEU A 206 -24.03 -13.84 -7.09
CA LEU A 206 -25.12 -14.82 -7.17
C LEU A 206 -24.80 -16.02 -8.07
N THR A 207 -24.06 -15.78 -9.16
CA THR A 207 -23.67 -16.84 -10.10
C THR A 207 -22.40 -17.56 -9.68
N GLY A 208 -21.46 -16.84 -9.06
CA GLY A 208 -20.14 -17.35 -8.70
C GLY A 208 -20.08 -18.01 -7.32
N LEU A 209 -21.00 -17.66 -6.41
CA LEU A 209 -21.14 -18.23 -5.08
C LEU A 209 -22.59 -18.68 -4.96
N SER A 210 -22.85 -19.90 -4.47
CA SER A 210 -24.20 -20.47 -4.32
C SER A 210 -25.03 -19.81 -3.20
N LEU A 211 -24.90 -18.50 -3.04
CA LEU A 211 -25.61 -17.64 -2.12
C LEU A 211 -26.93 -17.19 -2.77
N GLY A 212 -28.03 -17.30 -2.01
CA GLY A 212 -29.31 -16.81 -2.50
C GLY A 212 -29.39 -15.30 -2.33
N TRP A 213 -30.02 -14.58 -3.27
CA TRP A 213 -30.16 -13.13 -3.20
C TRP A 213 -30.77 -12.65 -1.88
N ARG A 214 -31.72 -13.40 -1.31
CA ARG A 214 -32.35 -13.13 -0.01
C ARG A 214 -31.40 -13.19 1.19
N SER A 215 -30.22 -13.79 1.03
CA SER A 215 -29.22 -13.92 2.10
C SER A 215 -28.26 -12.73 2.19
N ILE A 216 -28.27 -11.86 1.18
CA ILE A 216 -27.44 -10.66 1.15
C ILE A 216 -28.06 -9.62 2.09
N LYS A 217 -27.30 -9.18 3.09
CA LYS A 217 -27.77 -8.24 4.12
C LYS A 217 -27.28 -6.81 3.91
N GLU A 218 -26.07 -6.65 3.40
CA GLU A 218 -25.41 -5.35 3.21
C GLU A 218 -24.58 -5.43 1.94
N VAL A 219 -24.71 -4.42 1.08
CA VAL A 219 -23.92 -4.25 -0.15
C VAL A 219 -23.18 -2.92 -0.05
N ILE A 220 -21.86 -2.98 0.00
CA ILE A 220 -21.01 -1.81 0.26
C ILE A 220 -20.35 -1.35 -1.04
N GLY A 221 -20.73 -0.16 -1.52
CA GLY A 221 -20.07 0.48 -2.66
C GLY A 221 -18.78 1.18 -2.23
N VAL A 222 -17.62 0.70 -2.69
CA VAL A 222 -16.32 1.34 -2.39
C VAL A 222 -16.02 2.39 -3.43
N VAL A 223 -16.09 3.66 -3.02
CA VAL A 223 -15.93 4.83 -3.89
C VAL A 223 -14.65 5.55 -3.49
N LYS A 224 -13.80 5.90 -4.46
CA LYS A 224 -12.69 6.82 -4.21
C LYS A 224 -13.21 8.25 -4.28
N ALA A 225 -12.61 9.17 -3.52
CA ALA A 225 -12.98 10.58 -3.56
C ALA A 225 -12.74 11.25 -4.94
N TYR A 226 -12.05 10.58 -5.86
CA TYR A 226 -11.80 10.98 -7.24
C TYR A 226 -11.77 9.72 -8.12
N THR A 227 -11.88 9.87 -9.44
CA THR A 227 -11.96 8.72 -10.35
C THR A 227 -10.60 8.35 -10.92
N THR A 228 -10.39 7.05 -11.14
CA THR A 228 -9.16 6.53 -11.74
C THR A 228 -9.46 5.39 -12.69
N ARG A 229 -8.79 5.35 -13.85
CA ARG A 229 -8.93 4.28 -14.83
C ARG A 229 -7.58 3.69 -15.20
N VAL A 230 -7.54 2.37 -15.32
CA VAL A 230 -6.41 1.62 -15.90
C VAL A 230 -6.83 1.15 -17.29
N GLY A 231 -5.95 1.28 -18.28
CA GLY A 231 -6.24 0.85 -19.65
C GLY A 231 -7.02 1.88 -20.47
N SER A 232 -7.46 1.43 -21.63
CA SER A 232 -8.14 2.25 -22.64
C SER A 232 -9.63 2.47 -22.29
N GLY A 233 -10.31 3.24 -23.13
CA GLY A 233 -11.75 3.47 -23.07
C GLY A 233 -12.19 4.83 -22.54
N PRO A 234 -13.48 5.17 -22.68
CA PRO A 234 -14.01 6.48 -22.33
C PRO A 234 -13.79 6.82 -20.85
N PHE A 235 -13.46 8.09 -20.58
CA PHE A 235 -13.31 8.61 -19.24
C PHE A 235 -13.74 10.09 -19.21
N PRO A 236 -15.05 10.36 -19.09
CA PRO A 236 -15.60 11.71 -19.26
C PRO A 236 -15.00 12.77 -18.32
N THR A 237 -14.63 12.36 -17.11
CA THR A 237 -14.07 13.25 -16.07
C THR A 237 -12.55 13.27 -16.01
N GLU A 238 -11.88 12.66 -16.98
CA GLU A 238 -10.42 12.64 -17.04
C GLU A 238 -9.84 14.05 -17.05
N GLN A 239 -8.81 14.25 -16.23
CA GLN A 239 -8.08 15.51 -16.16
C GLN A 239 -6.72 15.33 -16.84
N LEU A 240 -6.57 15.90 -18.04
CA LEU A 240 -5.31 15.92 -18.80
C LEU A 240 -4.47 17.17 -18.49
N ASN A 241 -4.64 17.72 -17.29
CA ASN A 241 -4.04 18.97 -16.82
C ASN A 241 -3.33 18.75 -15.47
N GLU A 242 -2.88 19.84 -14.84
CA GLU A 242 -2.18 19.80 -13.55
C GLU A 242 -2.97 19.09 -12.45
N VAL A 243 -4.28 19.26 -12.39
CA VAL A 243 -5.16 18.55 -11.43
C VAL A 243 -5.00 17.05 -11.55
N GLY A 244 -5.04 16.53 -12.78
CA GLY A 244 -4.87 15.09 -13.05
C GLY A 244 -3.50 14.58 -12.60
N ASN A 245 -2.45 15.37 -12.83
CA ASN A 245 -1.09 15.05 -12.36
C ASN A 245 -1.03 15.02 -10.82
N THR A 246 -1.59 16.03 -10.15
CA THR A 246 -1.64 16.09 -8.67
C THR A 246 -2.40 14.90 -8.09
N LEU A 247 -3.59 14.58 -8.61
CA LEU A 247 -4.38 13.43 -8.16
C LEU A 247 -3.60 12.12 -8.32
N GLN A 248 -2.84 11.98 -9.41
CA GLN A 248 -2.06 10.79 -9.69
C GLN A 248 -0.84 10.66 -8.77
N GLU A 249 -0.11 11.74 -8.53
CA GLU A 249 1.09 11.78 -7.69
C GLU A 249 0.76 11.60 -6.20
N VAL A 250 -0.13 12.45 -5.67
CA VAL A 250 -0.55 12.42 -4.26
C VAL A 250 -1.28 11.10 -3.97
N GLY A 251 -2.15 10.68 -4.90
CA GLY A 251 -2.88 9.41 -4.82
C GLY A 251 -2.04 8.16 -5.04
N ARG A 252 -0.78 8.29 -5.48
CA ARG A 252 0.12 7.19 -5.87
C ARG A 252 -0.56 6.21 -6.84
N GLU A 253 -1.18 6.73 -7.89
CA GLU A 253 -2.00 5.96 -8.83
C GLU A 253 -1.14 5.32 -9.93
N PHE A 254 -0.33 4.35 -9.52
CA PHE A 254 0.52 3.54 -10.39
C PHE A 254 0.16 2.06 -10.26
N GLY A 255 0.27 1.30 -11.36
CA GLY A 255 0.07 -0.14 -11.34
C GLY A 255 1.14 -0.84 -10.49
N VAL A 256 0.72 -1.68 -9.54
CA VAL A 256 1.65 -2.36 -8.60
C VAL A 256 2.57 -3.36 -9.34
N THR A 257 2.05 -4.07 -10.34
CA THR A 257 2.81 -5.06 -11.12
C THR A 257 3.44 -4.47 -12.38
N THR A 258 2.75 -3.54 -13.05
CA THR A 258 3.16 -3.02 -14.37
C THR A 258 3.83 -1.66 -14.32
N GLY A 259 3.74 -0.92 -13.21
CA GLY A 259 4.20 0.47 -13.11
C GLY A 259 3.42 1.48 -13.97
N ARG A 260 2.42 1.03 -14.73
CA ARG A 260 1.66 1.89 -15.65
C ARG A 260 0.93 2.99 -14.87
N ARG A 261 1.09 4.24 -15.32
CA ARG A 261 0.36 5.41 -14.81
C ARG A 261 -1.14 5.21 -15.04
N ARG A 262 -1.95 5.47 -14.01
CA ARG A 262 -3.42 5.42 -14.13
C ARG A 262 -3.94 6.78 -14.52
N ARG A 263 -4.90 6.80 -15.44
CA ARG A 263 -5.64 8.01 -15.79
C ARG A 263 -6.43 8.47 -14.57
N CYS A 264 -6.41 9.76 -14.27
CA CYS A 264 -7.06 10.33 -13.08
C CYS A 264 -8.04 11.44 -13.49
N GLY A 265 -9.13 11.54 -12.76
CA GLY A 265 -10.23 12.47 -13.05
C GLY A 265 -10.98 12.89 -11.81
N TRP A 266 -11.83 13.90 -11.95
CA TRP A 266 -12.74 14.33 -10.89
C TRP A 266 -13.75 13.24 -10.52
N LEU A 267 -14.35 13.33 -9.33
CA LEU A 267 -15.41 12.40 -8.96
C LEU A 267 -16.59 12.52 -9.93
N ASP A 268 -17.12 11.37 -10.34
CA ASP A 268 -18.24 11.29 -11.26
C ASP A 268 -19.46 10.69 -10.59
N LEU A 269 -20.44 11.52 -10.25
CA LEU A 269 -21.63 11.07 -9.57
C LEU A 269 -22.67 10.46 -10.49
N VAL A 270 -22.63 10.74 -11.80
CA VAL A 270 -23.46 10.03 -12.77
C VAL A 270 -23.05 8.56 -12.79
N LEU A 271 -21.75 8.28 -12.80
CA LEU A 271 -21.21 6.91 -12.72
C LEU A 271 -21.50 6.26 -11.36
N VAL A 272 -21.33 6.96 -10.24
CA VAL A 272 -21.61 6.39 -8.90
C VAL A 272 -23.10 6.07 -8.75
N LYS A 273 -23.98 6.94 -9.25
CA LYS A 273 -25.43 6.71 -9.23
C LYS A 273 -25.83 5.52 -10.12
N TYR A 274 -25.34 5.47 -11.36
CA TYR A 274 -25.51 4.29 -12.21
C TYR A 274 -25.02 3.00 -11.54
N SER A 275 -23.86 3.05 -10.87
CA SER A 275 -23.31 1.92 -10.11
C SER A 275 -24.24 1.46 -8.98
N HIS A 276 -24.91 2.41 -8.32
CA HIS A 276 -25.93 2.13 -7.31
C HIS A 276 -27.17 1.51 -7.93
N ASP A 277 -27.70 2.07 -9.02
CA ASP A 277 -28.90 1.57 -9.69
C ASP A 277 -28.73 0.10 -10.15
N VAL A 278 -27.50 -0.30 -10.51
CA VAL A 278 -27.17 -1.68 -10.90
C VAL A 278 -26.96 -2.62 -9.72
N ASN A 279 -26.40 -2.14 -8.59
CA ASN A 279 -25.97 -3.00 -7.48
C ASN A 279 -26.77 -2.83 -6.18
N ASP A 280 -27.72 -1.91 -6.13
CA ASP A 280 -28.56 -1.61 -4.97
C ASP A 280 -27.76 -1.47 -3.66
N TYR A 281 -26.76 -0.57 -3.67
CA TYR A 281 -25.91 -0.34 -2.51
C TYR A 281 -26.70 0.08 -1.27
N THR A 282 -26.48 -0.63 -0.17
CA THR A 282 -27.05 -0.27 1.14
C THR A 282 -26.21 0.78 1.86
N ALA A 283 -24.92 0.85 1.54
CA ALA A 283 -23.99 1.83 2.11
C ALA A 283 -22.80 2.07 1.17
N LEU A 284 -22.16 3.23 1.30
CA LEU A 284 -20.92 3.57 0.62
C LEU A 284 -19.74 3.64 1.60
N ASN A 285 -18.54 3.33 1.10
CA ASN A 285 -17.26 3.54 1.76
C ASN A 285 -16.42 4.51 0.91
N LEU A 286 -16.23 5.73 1.39
CA LEU A 286 -15.49 6.76 0.69
C LEU A 286 -14.00 6.70 1.08
N THR A 287 -13.15 6.40 0.12
CA THR A 287 -11.71 6.21 0.34
C THR A 287 -10.90 7.34 -0.26
N LYS A 288 -9.68 7.56 0.26
CA LYS A 288 -8.72 8.54 -0.27
C LYS A 288 -9.23 9.98 -0.29
N LEU A 289 -10.03 10.37 0.72
CA LEU A 289 -10.50 11.74 0.87
C LEU A 289 -9.33 12.72 1.10
N ASP A 290 -8.28 12.25 1.77
CA ASP A 290 -7.03 12.98 2.07
C ASP A 290 -6.29 13.47 0.83
N ILE A 291 -6.50 12.83 -0.31
CA ILE A 291 -5.86 13.22 -1.57
C ILE A 291 -6.40 14.57 -2.08
N LEU A 292 -7.59 14.95 -1.63
CA LEU A 292 -8.21 16.23 -1.99
C LEU A 292 -7.85 17.38 -1.03
N ASP A 293 -7.05 17.12 0.02
CA ASP A 293 -6.74 18.09 1.08
C ASP A 293 -6.08 19.39 0.58
N GLY A 294 -5.33 19.32 -0.53
CA GLY A 294 -4.56 20.45 -1.05
C GLY A 294 -5.30 21.37 -2.03
N PHE A 295 -6.51 21.02 -2.48
CA PHE A 295 -7.20 21.75 -3.54
C PHE A 295 -7.89 23.01 -3.04
N ASP A 296 -7.89 24.06 -3.86
CA ASP A 296 -8.67 25.30 -3.67
C ASP A 296 -10.14 25.11 -4.01
N GLU A 297 -10.39 24.43 -5.13
CA GLU A 297 -11.71 24.10 -5.64
C GLU A 297 -11.70 22.64 -6.08
N ILE A 298 -12.82 21.97 -5.86
CA ILE A 298 -13.05 20.58 -6.26
C ILE A 298 -14.26 20.57 -7.17
N ARG A 299 -14.13 19.91 -8.32
CA ARG A 299 -15.23 19.74 -9.27
C ARG A 299 -15.77 18.33 -9.19
N ILE A 300 -17.08 18.20 -9.31
CA ILE A 300 -17.79 16.92 -9.26
C ILE A 300 -18.73 16.85 -10.45
N ALA A 301 -18.65 15.81 -11.26
CA ALA A 301 -19.58 15.64 -12.38
C ALA A 301 -20.95 15.20 -11.88
N THR A 302 -21.99 15.92 -12.29
CA THR A 302 -23.37 15.73 -11.81
C THR A 302 -24.36 15.45 -12.94
N GLN A 303 -23.99 15.72 -14.18
CA GLN A 303 -24.88 15.52 -15.33
C GLN A 303 -24.06 15.35 -16.61
N TYR A 304 -24.55 14.48 -17.48
CA TYR A 304 -24.08 14.35 -18.85
C TYR A 304 -25.09 14.94 -19.82
N SER A 305 -24.61 15.61 -20.85
CA SER A 305 -25.38 15.93 -22.04
C SER A 305 -24.68 15.41 -23.29
N TYR A 306 -25.44 15.05 -24.31
CA TYR A 306 -24.92 14.67 -25.61
C TYR A 306 -25.77 15.33 -26.69
N LYS A 307 -25.12 16.09 -27.59
CA LYS A 307 -25.80 16.87 -28.65
C LYS A 307 -26.95 17.74 -28.11
N GLY A 308 -26.71 18.42 -26.99
CA GLY A 308 -27.67 19.30 -26.33
C GLY A 308 -28.79 18.61 -25.54
N GLN A 309 -28.84 17.28 -25.51
CA GLN A 309 -29.82 16.53 -24.70
C GLN A 309 -29.19 16.03 -23.41
N VAL A 310 -29.85 16.32 -22.28
CA VAL A 310 -29.47 15.79 -20.97
C VAL A 310 -29.74 14.28 -20.94
N LEU A 311 -28.74 13.52 -20.52
CA LEU A 311 -28.86 12.07 -20.33
C LEU A 311 -29.33 11.77 -18.91
N GLU A 312 -30.20 10.77 -18.77
CA GLU A 312 -30.68 10.30 -17.47
C GLU A 312 -29.62 9.47 -16.73
N SER A 313 -28.82 8.71 -17.49
CA SER A 313 -27.80 7.82 -16.95
C SER A 313 -26.63 7.67 -17.93
N VAL A 314 -25.68 6.81 -17.57
CA VAL A 314 -24.51 6.49 -18.39
C VAL A 314 -24.97 5.82 -19.69
N PRO A 315 -24.61 6.34 -20.88
CA PRO A 315 -25.00 5.73 -22.13
C PRO A 315 -24.25 4.41 -22.37
N ALA A 316 -24.96 3.41 -22.91
CA ALA A 316 -24.36 2.14 -23.31
C ALA A 316 -23.39 2.27 -24.49
N SER A 317 -23.58 3.28 -25.35
CA SER A 317 -22.66 3.57 -26.45
C SER A 317 -21.39 4.23 -25.94
N ASN A 318 -20.25 3.57 -26.14
CA ASN A 318 -18.94 4.14 -25.82
C ASN A 318 -18.60 5.38 -26.65
N GLU A 319 -19.06 5.46 -27.90
CA GLU A 319 -18.88 6.66 -28.72
C GLU A 319 -19.65 7.83 -28.11
N MET A 320 -20.88 7.60 -27.67
CA MET A 320 -21.66 8.60 -26.97
C MET A 320 -20.98 8.99 -25.66
N LEU A 321 -20.58 8.01 -24.85
CA LEU A 321 -19.88 8.22 -23.57
C LEU A 321 -18.59 9.01 -23.74
N ALA A 322 -17.82 8.77 -24.80
CA ALA A 322 -16.57 9.49 -25.07
C ALA A 322 -16.78 10.97 -25.43
N ASN A 323 -17.98 11.32 -25.91
CA ASN A 323 -18.32 12.64 -26.41
C ASN A 323 -19.40 13.33 -25.57
N VAL A 324 -19.67 12.86 -24.36
CA VAL A 324 -20.59 13.57 -23.45
C VAL A 324 -19.96 14.87 -22.98
N GLU A 325 -20.78 15.91 -22.94
CA GLU A 325 -20.49 17.14 -22.24
C GLU A 325 -20.78 16.93 -20.76
N VAL A 326 -19.76 17.13 -19.92
CA VAL A 326 -19.88 16.93 -18.49
C VAL A 326 -20.16 18.26 -17.81
N ARG A 327 -21.30 18.33 -17.12
CA ARG A 327 -21.59 19.44 -16.22
C ARG A 327 -21.00 19.13 -14.84
N TYR A 328 -20.18 20.06 -14.36
CA TYR A 328 -19.58 19.99 -13.04
C TYR A 328 -20.28 20.91 -12.06
N GLU A 329 -20.44 20.43 -10.82
CA GLU A 329 -20.65 21.27 -9.66
C GLU A 329 -19.29 21.57 -9.02
N THR A 330 -19.01 22.86 -8.81
CA THR A 330 -17.78 23.32 -8.15
C THR A 330 -18.06 23.54 -6.68
N MET A 331 -17.27 22.89 -5.84
CA MET A 331 -17.30 23.06 -4.39
C MET A 331 -15.97 23.66 -3.92
N PRO A 332 -15.96 24.48 -2.85
CA PRO A 332 -14.72 24.93 -2.26
C PRO A 332 -13.93 23.73 -1.71
N GLY A 333 -12.63 23.69 -1.97
CA GLY A 333 -11.72 22.80 -1.28
C GLY A 333 -11.51 23.23 0.17
N TRP A 334 -10.63 22.54 0.90
CA TRP A 334 -10.48 22.77 2.34
C TRP A 334 -9.07 23.08 2.82
N LYS A 335 -8.04 22.91 1.98
CA LYS A 335 -6.63 23.26 2.29
C LYS A 335 -6.14 22.83 3.68
N THR A 336 -6.72 21.76 4.21
CA THR A 336 -6.57 21.31 5.60
C THR A 336 -6.53 19.79 5.61
N ALA A 337 -5.69 19.20 6.45
CA ALA A 337 -5.62 17.75 6.49
C ALA A 337 -6.94 17.13 6.99
N THR A 338 -7.59 16.29 6.18
CA THR A 338 -8.67 15.38 6.62
C THR A 338 -8.09 14.12 7.26
N THR A 339 -6.82 13.86 6.97
CA THR A 339 -6.05 12.74 7.52
C THR A 339 -6.14 12.70 9.06
N GLY A 340 -6.69 11.61 9.57
CA GLY A 340 -6.81 11.33 11.00
C GLY A 340 -8.19 11.52 11.59
N ALA A 341 -9.11 12.26 10.96
CA ALA A 341 -10.46 12.47 11.47
C ALA A 341 -11.18 11.13 11.78
N LYS A 342 -11.81 11.03 12.96
CA LYS A 342 -12.45 9.79 13.47
C LYS A 342 -13.96 9.84 13.39
N THR A 343 -14.52 11.03 13.56
CA THR A 343 -15.94 11.26 13.43
C THR A 343 -16.18 12.17 12.24
N PHE A 344 -17.39 12.11 11.73
CA PHE A 344 -17.76 12.92 10.59
C PHE A 344 -17.60 14.42 10.90
N GLU A 345 -17.85 14.82 12.15
CA GLU A 345 -17.79 16.19 12.63
C GLU A 345 -16.37 16.73 12.76
N GLU A 346 -15.36 15.86 12.88
CA GLU A 346 -13.94 16.26 12.93
C GLU A 346 -13.39 16.66 11.55
N LEU A 347 -14.10 16.36 10.45
CA LEU A 347 -13.69 16.77 9.11
C LEU A 347 -13.92 18.29 8.91
N PRO A 348 -13.05 18.96 8.12
CA PRO A 348 -13.30 20.33 7.68
C PRO A 348 -14.71 20.48 7.09
N GLU A 349 -15.33 21.63 7.31
CA GLU A 349 -16.71 21.87 6.88
C GLU A 349 -16.92 21.57 5.39
N ASN A 350 -16.02 22.04 4.53
CA ASN A 350 -16.10 21.77 3.10
C ASN A 350 -15.91 20.28 2.75
N ALA A 351 -15.08 19.56 3.51
CA ALA A 351 -14.94 18.11 3.34
C ALA A 351 -16.21 17.35 3.79
N ARG A 352 -16.89 17.80 4.85
CA ARG A 352 -18.20 17.27 5.24
C ARG A 352 -19.25 17.56 4.19
N ASN A 353 -19.28 18.79 3.67
CA ASN A 353 -20.21 19.20 2.62
C ASN A 353 -19.99 18.37 1.35
N TYR A 354 -18.74 18.07 1.00
CA TYR A 354 -18.40 17.16 -0.09
C TYR A 354 -19.02 15.77 0.11
N VAL A 355 -18.85 15.17 1.30
CA VAL A 355 -19.43 13.85 1.64
C VAL A 355 -20.97 13.89 1.59
N LEU A 356 -21.59 14.89 2.22
CA LEU A 356 -23.06 15.04 2.24
C LEU A 356 -23.63 15.28 0.86
N PHE A 357 -22.89 15.98 0.00
CA PHE A 357 -23.27 16.21 -1.39
C PHE A 357 -23.33 14.89 -2.16
N ILE A 358 -22.34 14.02 -1.99
CA ILE A 358 -22.32 12.67 -2.58
C ILE A 358 -23.52 11.86 -2.07
N GLU A 359 -23.74 11.82 -0.75
CA GLU A 359 -24.87 11.07 -0.15
C GLU A 359 -26.22 11.55 -0.69
N LYS A 360 -26.41 12.87 -0.76
CA LYS A 360 -27.64 13.49 -1.25
C LYS A 360 -27.89 13.18 -2.73
N PHE A 361 -26.85 13.22 -3.56
CA PHE A 361 -26.97 12.99 -4.99
C PHE A 361 -27.28 11.52 -5.31
N VAL A 362 -26.56 10.60 -4.65
CA VAL A 362 -26.67 9.16 -4.90
C VAL A 362 -27.88 8.56 -4.19
N GLY A 363 -28.30 9.14 -3.07
CA GLY A 363 -29.39 8.62 -2.23
C GLY A 363 -28.94 7.52 -1.26
N VAL A 364 -27.63 7.30 -1.11
CA VAL A 364 -27.03 6.24 -0.27
C VAL A 364 -26.07 6.84 0.73
N ARG A 365 -26.14 6.39 1.98
CA ARG A 365 -25.28 6.85 3.08
C ARG A 365 -23.84 6.35 2.95
N ILE A 366 -22.88 7.24 3.14
CA ILE A 366 -21.47 6.94 3.36
C ILE A 366 -21.26 6.56 4.83
N LYS A 367 -20.94 5.29 5.07
CA LYS A 367 -20.77 4.73 6.42
C LYS A 367 -19.31 4.73 6.89
N TRP A 368 -18.35 4.79 5.97
CA TRP A 368 -16.92 4.75 6.28
C TRP A 368 -16.12 5.75 5.44
N ILE A 369 -15.06 6.31 6.06
CA ILE A 369 -14.07 7.23 5.46
C ILE A 369 -12.66 6.80 5.92
N GLY A 370 -11.68 6.64 5.02
CA GLY A 370 -10.34 6.09 5.36
C GLY A 370 -9.17 7.11 5.34
N THR A 371 -8.27 7.07 6.36
CA THR A 371 -7.02 7.87 6.49
C THR A 371 -5.88 7.02 7.19
N ALA A 372 -4.56 6.99 6.82
CA ALA A 372 -3.48 6.12 7.46
C ALA A 372 -2.22 6.72 8.27
N PRO A 373 -1.70 6.13 9.43
CA PRO A 373 -0.53 6.59 10.29
C PRO A 373 0.43 5.58 11.07
N LEU A 374 1.78 5.69 11.06
CA LEU A 374 2.67 4.81 11.89
C LEU A 374 3.70 5.48 12.84
N ASP A 375 4.03 6.76 12.68
CA ASP A 375 5.18 7.37 13.38
C ASP A 375 4.95 7.71 14.86
N VAL A 376 3.71 8.04 15.25
CA VAL A 376 3.41 8.36 16.64
C VAL A 376 3.58 7.16 17.56
N ILE A 377 3.24 5.96 17.06
CA ILE A 377 3.35 4.70 17.81
C ILE A 377 4.80 4.49 18.26
N LYS A 378 5.76 4.69 17.34
CA LYS A 378 7.19 4.54 17.61
C LYS A 378 7.66 5.52 18.69
N ILE A 379 7.35 6.81 18.49
CA ILE A 379 7.85 7.88 19.36
C ILE A 379 7.35 7.70 20.79
N ARG A 380 6.08 7.35 20.98
CA ARG A 380 5.50 7.18 22.32
C ARG A 380 6.01 5.95 23.07
N LEU A 381 6.36 4.88 22.34
CA LEU A 381 7.05 3.73 22.91
C LEU A 381 8.45 4.12 23.40
N GLN A 382 9.18 4.96 22.66
CA GLN A 382 10.54 5.41 23.02
C GLN A 382 10.57 6.33 24.25
N LEU A 383 9.50 7.10 24.47
CA LEU A 383 9.38 8.04 25.58
C LEU A 383 8.94 7.42 26.91
N GLN A 384 8.47 6.17 26.90
CA GLN A 384 8.06 5.47 28.11
C GLN A 384 9.27 5.13 28.99
N ILE A 385 9.17 5.31 30.31
CA ILE A 385 10.34 5.29 31.21
C ILE A 385 10.35 4.19 32.31
N HIS A 386 9.31 3.36 32.41
CA HIS A 386 9.28 2.25 33.38
C HIS A 386 9.91 0.99 32.79
N SER A 387 10.29 -0.01 33.60
CA SER A 387 10.85 -1.28 33.10
C SER A 387 9.78 -2.15 32.41
N LEU A 388 10.18 -3.01 31.46
CA LEU A 388 9.27 -4.00 30.84
C LEU A 388 9.20 -5.32 31.61
N THR A 389 10.19 -5.59 32.45
CA THR A 389 10.36 -6.88 33.15
C THR A 389 10.05 -6.80 34.63
N ASP A 390 10.06 -5.59 35.21
CA ASP A 390 9.75 -5.37 36.62
C ASP A 390 8.37 -4.70 36.77
N PRO A 391 7.34 -5.43 37.26
CA PRO A 391 6.01 -4.88 37.52
C PRO A 391 6.00 -3.77 38.58
N LEU A 392 6.97 -3.73 39.50
CA LEU A 392 7.07 -2.71 40.56
C LEU A 392 7.51 -1.35 40.00
N SER A 393 8.16 -1.34 38.84
CA SER A 393 8.57 -0.11 38.14
C SER A 393 7.39 0.75 37.64
N HIS A 394 6.15 0.24 37.73
CA HIS A 394 4.92 0.99 37.42
C HIS A 394 4.48 1.93 38.56
N GLN A 395 5.06 1.83 39.76
CA GLN A 395 4.71 2.68 40.89
C GLN A 395 5.09 4.15 40.61
N GLY A 396 4.10 5.05 40.65
CA GLY A 396 4.29 6.48 40.37
C GLY A 396 4.25 6.89 38.89
N VAL A 397 3.84 6.01 37.98
CA VAL A 397 3.65 6.35 36.56
C VAL A 397 2.37 7.14 36.35
N THR A 398 2.50 8.33 35.77
CA THR A 398 1.38 9.22 35.40
C THR A 398 1.28 9.30 33.87
N GLY A 399 0.44 8.43 33.29
CA GLY A 399 0.23 8.29 31.85
C GLY A 399 -0.16 6.86 31.43
N PRO A 400 -0.51 6.62 30.15
CA PRO A 400 -0.85 5.29 29.65
C PRO A 400 0.39 4.37 29.56
N ILE A 401 0.25 3.13 30.02
CA ILE A 401 1.27 2.09 29.90
C ILE A 401 1.12 1.39 28.55
N TYR A 402 2.09 1.58 27.68
CA TYR A 402 2.13 0.99 26.35
C TYR A 402 2.86 -0.36 26.36
N LYS A 403 2.17 -1.40 25.87
CA LYS A 403 2.69 -2.77 25.75
C LYS A 403 2.86 -3.15 24.29
N GLY A 404 4.06 -2.92 23.75
CA GLY A 404 4.40 -3.23 22.35
C GLY A 404 3.59 -2.44 21.32
N THR A 405 3.85 -2.67 20.03
CA THR A 405 3.27 -1.89 18.92
C THR A 405 1.74 -1.93 18.91
N LEU A 406 1.13 -3.12 19.01
CA LEU A 406 -0.32 -3.31 18.95
C LEU A 406 -1.04 -2.74 20.19
N GLY A 407 -0.45 -2.92 21.37
CA GLY A 407 -0.99 -2.36 22.61
C GLY A 407 -0.94 -0.83 22.60
N THR A 408 0.14 -0.24 22.06
CA THR A 408 0.24 1.20 21.83
C THR A 408 -0.80 1.69 20.86
N PHE A 409 -0.93 1.07 19.69
CA PHE A 409 -1.94 1.42 18.70
C PHE A 409 -3.34 1.42 19.31
N LYS A 410 -3.73 0.32 19.98
CA LYS A 410 -5.04 0.18 20.63
C LYS A 410 -5.23 1.22 21.73
N SER A 411 -4.19 1.52 22.51
CA SER A 411 -4.24 2.53 23.57
C SER A 411 -4.45 3.93 22.99
N ILE A 412 -3.69 4.32 21.96
CA ILE A 412 -3.85 5.62 21.28
C ILE A 412 -5.22 5.73 20.65
N VAL A 413 -5.67 4.71 19.92
CA VAL A 413 -7.01 4.69 19.31
C VAL A 413 -8.11 4.74 20.37
N ARG A 414 -7.89 4.19 21.56
CA ARG A 414 -8.89 4.21 22.64
C ARG A 414 -8.91 5.54 23.42
N SER A 415 -7.75 6.12 23.72
CA SER A 415 -7.63 7.31 24.58
C SER A 415 -7.67 8.62 23.81
N GLU A 416 -7.09 8.61 22.61
CA GLU A 416 -6.88 9.78 21.77
C GLU A 416 -7.51 9.59 20.40
N GLY A 417 -8.11 8.43 20.14
CA GLY A 417 -8.70 8.08 18.87
C GLY A 417 -7.70 7.92 17.73
N ILE A 418 -8.18 7.64 16.50
CA ILE A 418 -7.31 7.41 15.36
C ILE A 418 -6.44 8.65 15.03
N THR A 419 -6.96 9.89 15.07
CA THR A 419 -6.17 11.15 14.86
C THR A 419 -4.87 11.20 15.70
N GLY A 420 -4.87 10.59 16.89
CA GLY A 420 -3.70 10.56 17.77
C GLY A 420 -2.47 10.01 17.08
N LEU A 421 -2.64 9.15 16.06
CA LEU A 421 -1.56 8.50 15.33
C LEU A 421 -0.83 9.41 14.31
N TRP A 422 -1.34 10.63 14.03
CA TRP A 422 -0.77 11.59 13.06
C TRP A 422 -0.09 12.81 13.66
N LYS A 423 0.01 12.87 14.98
CA LYS A 423 0.64 13.99 15.63
C LYS A 423 2.10 14.14 15.18
N GLY A 424 2.39 15.30 14.58
CA GLY A 424 3.71 15.60 14.03
C GLY A 424 3.89 15.22 12.55
N ASN A 425 2.83 14.86 11.82
CA ASN A 425 2.96 14.55 10.38
C ASN A 425 3.43 15.73 9.54
N ILE A 426 2.89 16.94 9.76
CA ILE A 426 3.28 18.16 9.03
C ILE A 426 4.80 18.43 9.12
N PRO A 427 5.42 18.52 10.32
CA PRO A 427 6.87 18.67 10.40
C PRO A 427 7.63 17.43 9.91
N ALA A 428 7.02 16.24 9.85
CA ALA A 428 7.63 15.05 9.26
C ALA A 428 7.75 15.15 7.73
N GLU A 429 6.70 15.57 7.03
CA GLU A 429 6.74 15.72 5.58
C GLU A 429 7.73 16.82 5.15
N ALA A 430 7.69 17.97 5.84
CA ALA A 430 8.66 19.04 5.63
C ALA A 430 10.12 18.56 5.86
N LEU A 431 10.33 17.74 6.90
CA LEU A 431 11.63 17.11 7.17
C LEU A 431 12.06 16.22 6.01
N TYR A 432 11.21 15.33 5.50
CA TYR A 432 11.59 14.38 4.46
C TYR A 432 11.96 15.07 3.14
N ILE A 433 11.19 16.08 2.73
CA ILE A 433 11.46 16.86 1.52
C ILE A 433 12.81 17.59 1.64
N THR A 434 13.01 18.30 2.76
CA THR A 434 14.25 19.08 2.99
C THR A 434 15.46 18.18 3.16
N TYR A 435 15.30 17.02 3.81
CA TYR A 435 16.39 16.08 4.05
C TYR A 435 16.94 15.54 2.73
N GLY A 436 16.07 15.11 1.81
CA GLY A 436 16.49 14.62 0.50
C GLY A 436 17.27 15.67 -0.30
N ALA A 437 16.76 16.90 -0.36
CA ALA A 437 17.39 17.99 -1.10
C ALA A 437 18.79 18.34 -0.56
N VAL A 438 18.94 18.45 0.77
CA VAL A 438 20.22 18.78 1.42
C VAL A 438 21.19 17.61 1.35
N GLN A 439 20.72 16.38 1.53
CA GLN A 439 21.56 15.19 1.46
C GLN A 439 22.14 15.00 0.06
N PHE A 440 21.33 15.13 -1.00
CA PHE A 440 21.80 14.93 -2.37
C PHE A 440 22.78 16.02 -2.80
N SER A 441 22.48 17.28 -2.46
CA SER A 441 23.37 18.42 -2.72
C SER A 441 24.69 18.28 -1.96
N GLY A 442 24.62 17.90 -0.68
CA GLY A 442 25.80 17.66 0.15
C GLY A 442 26.65 16.51 -0.35
N TYR A 443 26.03 15.42 -0.81
CA TYR A 443 26.74 14.26 -1.36
C TYR A 443 27.52 14.65 -2.61
N ARG A 444 26.87 15.35 -3.55
CA ARG A 444 27.52 15.83 -4.79
C ARG A 444 28.68 16.77 -4.51
N PHE A 445 28.50 17.71 -3.58
CA PHE A 445 29.54 18.67 -3.22
C PHE A 445 30.78 17.96 -2.63
N VAL A 446 30.57 17.03 -1.69
CA VAL A 446 31.67 16.32 -1.04
C VAL A 446 32.36 15.36 -2.01
N SER A 447 31.62 14.58 -2.81
CA SER A 447 32.24 13.72 -3.83
C SER A 447 33.02 14.51 -4.87
N SER A 448 32.47 15.62 -5.38
CA SER A 448 33.19 16.47 -6.33
C SER A 448 34.49 17.03 -5.75
N TYR A 449 34.54 17.31 -4.45
CA TYR A 449 35.75 17.75 -3.78
C TYR A 449 36.74 16.60 -3.56
N LEU A 450 36.27 15.44 -3.11
CA LEU A 450 37.12 14.27 -2.86
C LEU A 450 37.77 13.74 -4.15
N HIS A 451 37.08 13.81 -5.29
CA HIS A 451 37.65 13.49 -6.60
C HIS A 451 38.87 14.35 -7.00
N THR A 452 39.03 15.54 -6.41
CA THR A 452 40.22 16.40 -6.65
C THR A 452 41.44 15.97 -5.84
N LEU A 453 41.28 15.07 -4.87
CA LEU A 453 42.38 14.56 -4.04
C LEU A 453 42.93 13.25 -4.62
N PRO A 454 44.25 13.11 -4.78
CA PRO A 454 44.85 11.87 -5.26
C PRO A 454 44.75 10.74 -4.21
N HIS A 455 44.47 9.52 -4.67
CA HIS A 455 44.57 8.24 -3.92
C HIS A 455 43.49 7.90 -2.86
N ILE A 456 42.23 8.31 -3.03
CA ILE A 456 41.13 7.82 -2.17
C ILE A 456 40.39 6.66 -2.86
N PRO A 457 40.23 5.48 -2.22
CA PRO A 457 39.41 4.40 -2.77
C PRO A 457 37.93 4.77 -2.87
N ASP A 458 37.23 4.33 -3.92
CA ASP A 458 35.82 4.67 -4.20
C ASP A 458 34.85 4.37 -3.04
N THR A 459 35.12 3.30 -2.29
CA THR A 459 34.32 2.91 -1.12
C THR A 459 34.51 3.88 0.05
N VAL A 460 35.73 4.35 0.25
CA VAL A 460 36.08 5.36 1.26
C VAL A 460 35.51 6.71 0.86
N GLU A 461 35.55 7.06 -0.42
CA GLU A 461 34.95 8.27 -0.94
C GLU A 461 33.42 8.28 -0.70
N SER A 462 32.73 7.23 -1.15
CA SER A 462 31.28 7.10 -0.98
C SER A 462 30.85 7.12 0.49
N PHE A 463 31.67 6.52 1.37
CA PHE A 463 31.47 6.55 2.80
C PHE A 463 31.60 7.97 3.37
N ILE A 464 32.68 8.70 3.05
CA ILE A 464 32.92 10.06 3.54
C ILE A 464 31.85 11.02 3.01
N SER A 465 31.55 10.96 1.70
CA SER A 465 30.50 11.76 1.06
C SER A 465 29.14 11.50 1.68
N GLY A 466 28.78 10.23 1.87
CA GLY A 466 27.52 9.85 2.50
C GLY A 466 27.43 10.29 3.97
N ALA A 467 28.52 10.15 4.74
CA ALA A 467 28.54 10.52 6.16
C ALA A 467 28.49 12.03 6.36
N ALA A 468 29.24 12.79 5.57
CA ALA A 468 29.23 14.25 5.59
C ALA A 468 27.86 14.79 5.14
N ALA A 469 27.33 14.31 4.02
CA ALA A 469 26.02 14.69 3.50
C ALA A 469 24.89 14.37 4.50
N GLY A 470 24.90 13.17 5.08
CA GLY A 470 23.94 12.77 6.10
C GLY A 470 24.02 13.65 7.35
N THR A 471 25.23 14.04 7.76
CA THR A 471 25.45 14.93 8.92
C THR A 471 24.92 16.33 8.66
N VAL A 472 25.21 16.91 7.49
CA VAL A 472 24.70 18.23 7.09
C VAL A 472 23.18 18.20 6.98
N ALA A 473 22.61 17.21 6.28
CA ALA A 473 21.16 17.06 6.13
C ALA A 473 20.46 16.88 7.48
N THR A 474 21.01 16.05 8.37
CA THR A 474 20.46 15.86 9.72
C THR A 474 20.51 17.14 10.53
N THR A 475 21.58 17.92 10.41
CA THR A 475 21.74 19.18 11.16
C THR A 475 20.77 20.24 10.67
N VAL A 476 20.68 20.45 9.34
CA VAL A 476 19.79 21.46 8.73
C VAL A 476 18.32 21.16 9.03
N THR A 477 17.93 19.89 8.96
CA THR A 477 16.52 19.48 9.15
C THR A 477 16.16 19.19 10.60
N TYR A 478 17.13 19.27 11.53
CA TYR A 478 16.94 18.91 12.92
C TYR A 478 15.79 19.66 13.63
N PRO A 479 15.54 20.96 13.39
CA PRO A 479 14.40 21.66 13.96
C PRO A 479 13.06 20.98 13.64
N LEU A 480 12.89 20.47 12.42
CA LEU A 480 11.68 19.76 12.00
C LEU A 480 11.58 18.38 12.67
N ASP A 481 12.70 17.68 12.89
CA ASP A 481 12.70 16.40 13.62
C ASP A 481 12.30 16.60 15.10
N LEU A 482 12.78 17.68 15.72
CA LEU A 482 12.40 18.03 17.08
C LEU A 482 10.91 18.37 17.17
N LEU A 483 10.40 19.20 16.26
CA LEU A 483 8.98 19.55 16.21
C LEU A 483 8.12 18.30 16.00
N ARG A 484 8.46 17.44 15.04
CA ARG A 484 7.79 16.14 14.85
C ARG A 484 7.71 15.33 16.14
N THR A 485 8.83 15.24 16.86
CA THR A 485 8.94 14.44 18.07
C THR A 485 8.09 15.01 19.21
N ARG A 486 8.15 16.33 19.42
CA ARG A 486 7.37 17.00 20.46
C ARG A 486 5.88 16.96 20.17
N PHE A 487 5.48 17.06 18.90
CA PHE A 487 4.08 16.89 18.53
C PHE A 487 3.58 15.46 18.78
N ALA A 488 4.34 14.45 18.36
CA ALA A 488 4.00 13.04 18.61
C ALA A 488 3.93 12.67 20.10
N ALA A 489 4.67 13.39 20.95
CA ALA A 489 4.69 13.22 22.40
C ALA A 489 3.43 13.78 23.12
N GLN A 490 2.66 14.66 22.48
CA GLN A 490 1.45 15.25 23.07
C GLN A 490 0.34 14.19 23.23
N GLY A 491 -0.27 14.11 24.41
CA GLY A 491 -1.46 13.29 24.67
C GLY A 491 -2.75 14.01 24.27
N THR A 492 -3.87 13.76 24.95
CA THR A 492 -5.14 14.48 24.70
C THR A 492 -5.01 16.00 24.90
N GLU A 493 -4.11 16.43 25.79
CA GLU A 493 -3.81 17.83 26.06
C GLU A 493 -3.01 18.46 24.90
N LYS A 494 -3.56 19.52 24.28
CA LYS A 494 -2.84 20.32 23.27
C LYS A 494 -1.89 21.28 23.96
N ILE A 495 -0.58 21.00 23.90
CA ILE A 495 0.50 21.85 24.40
C ILE A 495 0.82 22.94 23.37
N TYR A 496 0.88 22.57 22.09
CA TYR A 496 1.13 23.50 21.00
C TYR A 496 -0.11 23.66 20.12
N ALA A 497 -0.58 24.89 19.97
CA ALA A 497 -1.78 25.20 19.18
C ALA A 497 -1.53 25.11 17.66
N SER A 498 -0.32 25.40 17.21
CA SER A 498 0.09 25.37 15.80
C SER A 498 1.61 25.20 15.67
N LEU A 499 2.09 24.94 14.44
CA LEU A 499 3.53 24.87 14.16
C LEU A 499 4.22 26.20 14.48
N LEU A 500 3.64 27.34 14.07
CA LEU A 500 4.17 28.67 14.37
C LEU A 500 4.15 28.96 15.88
N ALA A 501 3.09 28.57 16.59
CA ALA A 501 3.03 28.70 18.04
C ALA A 501 4.13 27.87 18.72
N SER A 502 4.35 26.63 18.26
CA SER A 502 5.43 25.79 18.78
C SER A 502 6.81 26.39 18.54
N VAL A 503 7.06 26.98 17.36
CA VAL A 503 8.32 27.66 17.06
C VAL A 503 8.50 28.86 18.00
N ARG A 504 7.46 29.69 18.15
CA ARG A 504 7.49 30.86 19.02
C ARG A 504 7.73 30.49 20.48
N ASP A 505 7.04 29.47 20.99
CA ASP A 505 7.11 29.06 22.40
C ASP A 505 8.49 28.44 22.71
N ILE A 506 9.03 27.62 21.80
CA ILE A 506 10.38 27.06 21.94
C ILE A 506 11.42 28.19 21.92
N THR A 507 11.34 29.10 20.95
CA THR A 507 12.28 30.24 20.88
C THR A 507 12.21 31.12 22.12
N ARG A 508 11.01 31.36 22.68
CA ARG A 508 10.84 32.19 23.89
C ARG A 508 11.35 31.53 25.17
N HIS A 509 11.13 30.22 25.35
CA HIS A 509 11.42 29.55 26.61
C HIS A 509 12.74 28.76 26.62
N GLU A 510 13.22 28.32 25.46
CA GLU A 510 14.42 27.48 25.31
C GLU A 510 15.50 28.13 24.43
N GLY A 511 15.18 29.25 23.79
CA GLY A 511 16.07 29.94 22.85
C GLY A 511 16.22 29.21 21.51
N PRO A 512 16.97 29.80 20.56
CA PRO A 512 17.18 29.22 19.22
C PRO A 512 17.94 27.89 19.27
N PHE A 513 18.79 27.67 20.27
CA PHE A 513 19.48 26.38 20.46
C PHE A 513 18.57 25.27 21.00
N GLY A 514 17.38 25.60 21.51
CA GLY A 514 16.38 24.62 21.94
C GLY A 514 15.97 23.65 20.83
N PHE A 515 15.95 24.10 19.57
CA PHE A 515 15.63 23.26 18.42
C PHE A 515 16.65 22.15 18.16
N PHE A 516 17.86 22.24 18.71
CA PHE A 516 18.97 21.31 18.50
C PHE A 516 19.19 20.33 19.65
N GLN A 517 18.24 20.24 20.59
CA GLN A 517 18.33 19.28 21.68
C GLN A 517 18.36 17.83 21.18
N GLY A 518 19.44 17.11 21.50
CA GLY A 518 19.68 15.74 21.05
C GLY A 518 20.40 15.62 19.70
N LEU A 519 20.80 16.73 19.05
CA LEU A 519 21.50 16.72 17.77
C LEU A 519 22.74 15.83 17.80
N GLY A 520 23.52 15.88 18.89
CA GLY A 520 24.70 15.03 19.05
C GLY A 520 24.40 13.53 18.95
N ALA A 521 23.26 13.05 19.46
CA ALA A 521 22.83 11.66 19.29
C ALA A 521 22.34 11.39 17.87
N GLY A 522 21.70 12.38 17.23
CA GLY A 522 21.24 12.32 15.84
C GLY A 522 22.37 12.24 14.82
N VAL A 523 23.46 12.98 15.04
CA VAL A 523 24.68 12.95 14.21
C VAL A 523 25.54 11.75 14.57
N GLY A 524 25.70 11.45 15.86
CA GLY A 524 26.55 10.37 16.35
C GLY A 524 26.15 8.97 15.88
N GLN A 525 24.91 8.77 15.42
CA GLN A 525 24.48 7.50 14.82
C GLN A 525 24.80 7.36 13.32
N ILE A 526 25.12 8.44 12.61
CA ILE A 526 25.24 8.44 11.14
C ILE A 526 26.47 7.64 10.71
N VAL A 527 27.64 7.99 11.24
CA VAL A 527 28.91 7.33 10.90
C VAL A 527 28.88 5.84 11.28
N PRO A 528 28.48 5.44 12.51
CA PRO A 528 28.34 4.01 12.83
C PRO A 528 27.32 3.28 11.97
N TYR A 529 26.19 3.92 11.64
CA TYR A 529 25.18 3.30 10.78
C TYR A 529 25.75 3.01 9.39
N MET A 530 26.42 3.99 8.77
CA MET A 530 27.02 3.78 7.46
C MET A 530 28.12 2.74 7.49
N GLY A 531 29.00 2.78 8.50
CA GLY A 531 30.11 1.83 8.60
C GLY A 531 29.62 0.39 8.76
N LEU A 532 28.65 0.18 9.65
CA LEU A 532 28.04 -1.13 9.84
C LEU A 532 27.19 -1.58 8.65
N PHE A 533 26.54 -0.65 7.96
CA PHE A 533 25.79 -0.95 6.74
C PHE A 533 26.73 -1.43 5.63
N PHE A 534 27.80 -0.70 5.34
CA PHE A 534 28.75 -1.09 4.29
C PHE A 534 29.50 -2.38 4.65
N ALA A 535 30.04 -2.49 5.87
CA ALA A 535 30.72 -3.71 6.31
C ALA A 535 29.77 -4.92 6.28
N GLY A 536 28.51 -4.73 6.72
CA GLY A 536 27.48 -5.75 6.63
C GLY A 536 27.13 -6.14 5.20
N TYR A 537 26.96 -5.15 4.33
CA TYR A 537 26.65 -5.35 2.93
C TYR A 537 27.76 -6.13 2.21
N GLU A 538 29.01 -5.70 2.34
CA GLU A 538 30.17 -6.37 1.72
C GLU A 538 30.36 -7.80 2.23
N THR A 539 30.22 -8.02 3.53
CA THR A 539 30.36 -9.35 4.14
C THR A 539 29.24 -10.29 3.68
N LEU A 540 28.02 -9.78 3.52
CA LEU A 540 26.84 -10.56 3.13
C LEU A 540 26.71 -10.73 1.62
N LYS A 541 27.28 -9.83 0.82
CA LYS A 541 27.19 -9.86 -0.65
C LYS A 541 27.81 -11.14 -1.24
N ILE A 542 29.02 -11.50 -0.83
CA ILE A 542 29.74 -12.66 -1.41
C ILE A 542 29.03 -14.00 -1.13
N PRO A 543 28.59 -14.29 0.12
CA PRO A 543 27.83 -15.52 0.39
C PRO A 543 26.45 -15.54 -0.25
N LEU A 544 25.74 -14.41 -0.29
CA LEU A 544 24.39 -14.33 -0.87
C LEU A 544 24.39 -14.34 -2.39
N ALA A 545 25.45 -13.87 -3.05
CA ALA A 545 25.64 -13.99 -4.50
C ALA A 545 25.90 -15.43 -4.96
N ARG A 546 26.37 -16.31 -4.06
CA ARG A 546 26.53 -17.75 -4.33
C ARG A 546 25.24 -18.55 -4.16
N LEU A 547 24.24 -17.96 -3.53
CA LEU A 547 22.90 -18.53 -3.42
C LEU A 547 22.12 -18.07 -4.65
N ASP A 548 21.66 -19.00 -5.47
CA ASP A 548 20.88 -18.70 -6.67
C ASP A 548 19.45 -18.28 -6.26
N LEU A 549 19.36 -17.05 -5.75
CA LEU A 549 18.13 -16.47 -5.23
C LEU A 549 17.26 -15.99 -6.40
N PRO A 550 15.94 -16.21 -6.34
CA PRO A 550 15.05 -15.87 -7.44
C PRO A 550 15.17 -14.40 -7.84
N PHE A 551 15.16 -14.16 -9.16
CA PHE A 551 15.32 -12.84 -9.79
C PHE A 551 16.69 -12.16 -9.60
N GLY A 552 17.74 -12.88 -9.21
CA GLY A 552 19.07 -12.28 -8.98
C GLY A 552 19.13 -11.36 -7.76
N SER A 553 18.21 -11.53 -6.80
CA SER A 553 17.96 -10.61 -5.68
C SER A 553 18.94 -10.71 -4.49
N GLY A 554 20.12 -11.32 -4.68
CA GLY A 554 21.12 -11.50 -3.63
C GLY A 554 21.61 -10.18 -3.03
N ASP A 555 21.85 -9.18 -3.88
CA ASP A 555 22.31 -7.84 -3.47
C ASP A 555 21.21 -7.09 -2.69
N ALA A 556 19.95 -7.16 -3.12
CA ALA A 556 18.83 -6.57 -2.39
C ALA A 556 18.64 -7.20 -0.99
N THR A 557 18.85 -8.52 -0.89
CA THR A 557 18.78 -9.25 0.38
C THR A 557 19.92 -8.86 1.32
N ALA A 558 21.14 -8.74 0.79
CA ALA A 558 22.30 -8.25 1.53
C ALA A 558 22.04 -6.83 2.05
N GLY A 559 21.47 -5.95 1.22
CA GLY A 559 21.11 -4.58 1.60
C GLY A 559 20.09 -4.50 2.73
N VAL A 560 19.04 -5.33 2.69
CA VAL A 560 18.03 -5.37 3.76
C VAL A 560 18.64 -5.89 5.07
N LEU A 561 19.42 -6.97 5.03
CA LEU A 561 20.07 -7.54 6.22
C LEU A 561 21.09 -6.57 6.82
N ALA A 562 21.90 -5.94 5.99
CA ALA A 562 22.84 -4.91 6.41
C ALA A 562 22.13 -3.71 7.05
N SER A 563 21.00 -3.26 6.47
CA SER A 563 20.20 -2.18 7.05
C SER A 563 19.59 -2.57 8.39
N VAL A 564 19.05 -3.78 8.54
CA VAL A 564 18.50 -4.27 9.81
C VAL A 564 19.60 -4.34 10.88
N MET A 565 20.78 -4.86 10.55
CA MET A 565 21.91 -4.95 11.46
C MET A 565 22.40 -3.56 11.89
N ALA A 566 22.69 -2.68 10.93
CA ALA A 566 23.15 -1.33 11.19
C ALA A 566 22.11 -0.53 12.00
N LYS A 567 20.83 -0.61 11.62
CA LYS A 567 19.74 0.09 12.31
C LYS A 567 19.57 -0.39 13.73
N THR A 568 19.70 -1.70 13.97
CA THR A 568 19.64 -2.29 15.31
C THR A 568 20.80 -1.79 16.16
N ALA A 569 22.03 -1.83 15.64
CA ALA A 569 23.22 -1.41 16.38
C ALA A 569 23.17 0.05 16.83
N VAL A 570 22.67 0.96 15.97
CA VAL A 570 22.59 2.39 16.30
C VAL A 570 21.29 2.79 17.00
N PHE A 571 20.32 1.88 17.13
CA PHE A 571 19.01 2.16 17.71
C PHE A 571 19.05 2.76 19.13
N PRO A 572 20.00 2.39 20.02
CA PRO A 572 20.13 3.04 21.32
C PRO A 572 20.28 4.57 21.23
N LEU A 573 21.01 5.08 20.23
CA LEU A 573 21.16 6.51 19.99
C LEU A 573 19.86 7.15 19.47
N ASP A 574 19.04 6.42 18.71
CA ASP A 574 17.72 6.87 18.29
C ASP A 574 16.79 7.07 19.51
N THR A 575 16.78 6.12 20.45
CA THR A 575 16.00 6.23 21.68
C THR A 575 16.48 7.38 22.57
N ILE A 576 17.80 7.53 22.75
CA ILE A 576 18.38 8.66 23.50
C ILE A 576 18.02 9.99 22.86
N ARG A 577 18.16 10.11 21.53
CA ARG A 577 17.79 11.31 20.78
C ARG A 577 16.34 11.71 21.06
N LYS A 578 15.40 10.77 20.93
CA LYS A 578 13.97 11.06 21.08
C LYS A 578 13.61 11.52 22.50
N ARG A 579 14.32 11.02 23.51
CA ARG A 579 14.17 11.45 24.91
C ARG A 579 14.80 12.82 25.21
N LEU A 580 15.91 13.14 24.55
CA LEU A 580 16.52 14.46 24.62
C LEU A 580 15.68 15.52 23.91
N GLN A 581 15.03 15.18 22.79
CA GLN A 581 14.19 16.10 22.01
C GLN A 581 12.93 16.58 22.74
N VAL A 582 12.42 15.82 23.71
CA VAL A 582 11.25 16.19 24.52
C VAL A 582 11.62 16.88 25.83
N GLN A 583 12.90 17.16 26.08
CA GLN A 583 13.30 17.99 27.21
C GLN A 583 12.76 19.43 27.02
N GLY A 584 12.60 20.15 28.12
CA GLY A 584 12.06 21.51 28.13
C GLY A 584 10.95 21.72 29.17
N PRO A 585 10.46 22.97 29.32
CA PRO A 585 9.47 23.32 30.35
C PRO A 585 8.15 22.54 30.21
N MET A 586 7.79 22.17 28.99
CA MET A 586 6.55 21.46 28.68
C MET A 586 6.61 19.95 28.92
N ARG A 587 7.76 19.39 29.33
CA ARG A 587 7.95 17.93 29.47
C ARG A 587 6.90 17.25 30.36
N GLY A 588 6.47 17.93 31.42
CA GLY A 588 5.50 17.41 32.39
C GLY A 588 4.07 17.35 31.87
N ARG A 589 3.81 17.90 30.67
CA ARG A 589 2.48 17.94 30.04
C ARG A 589 2.34 16.92 28.91
N TYR A 590 3.42 16.25 28.51
CA TYR A 590 3.37 15.19 27.49
C TYR A 590 2.62 13.95 27.99
N VAL A 591 2.37 13.00 27.08
CA VAL A 591 1.62 11.76 27.38
C VAL A 591 2.22 10.96 28.55
N HIS A 592 3.54 11.02 28.71
CA HIS A 592 4.25 10.55 29.89
C HIS A 592 4.68 11.76 30.71
N ARG A 593 4.05 12.01 31.85
CA ARG A 593 4.28 13.25 32.62
C ARG A 593 5.55 13.20 33.49
N ASN A 594 6.07 12.01 33.75
CA ASN A 594 7.19 11.76 34.65
C ASN A 594 8.55 11.61 33.94
N ILE A 595 8.69 12.04 32.68
CA ILE A 595 9.96 11.99 31.92
C ILE A 595 11.06 12.71 32.72
N PRO A 596 12.15 12.03 33.12
CA PRO A 596 13.19 12.65 33.95
C PRO A 596 14.02 13.66 33.15
N LEU A 597 14.72 14.54 33.88
CA LEU A 597 15.70 15.43 33.29
C LEU A 597 16.94 14.63 32.91
N TYR A 598 17.30 14.67 31.63
CA TYR A 598 18.48 14.01 31.12
C TYR A 598 19.63 15.00 30.91
N LYS A 599 20.84 14.62 31.32
CA LYS A 599 22.06 15.40 31.12
C LYS A 599 22.93 14.74 30.04
N GLY A 600 22.78 15.20 28.80
CA GLY A 600 23.57 14.72 27.66
C GLY A 600 23.35 13.25 27.31
N ILE A 601 24.14 12.75 26.37
CA ILE A 601 24.00 11.39 25.82
C ILE A 601 24.34 10.33 26.88
N ALA A 602 25.50 10.44 27.52
CA ALA A 602 25.97 9.47 28.52
C ALA A 602 25.06 9.41 29.77
N GLY A 603 24.57 10.56 30.24
CA GLY A 603 23.62 10.62 31.35
C GLY A 603 22.28 9.98 30.99
N THR A 604 21.78 10.19 29.77
CA THR A 604 20.55 9.54 29.28
C THR A 604 20.73 8.03 29.18
N PHE A 605 21.84 7.57 28.59
CA PHE A 605 22.15 6.15 28.46
C PHE A 605 22.22 5.44 29.82
N ARG A 606 22.96 6.01 30.78
CA ARG A 606 23.07 5.48 32.15
C ARG A 606 21.71 5.44 32.84
N ALA A 607 20.90 6.50 32.70
CA ALA A 607 19.57 6.55 33.29
C ALA A 607 18.61 5.50 32.72
N ILE A 608 18.66 5.22 31.41
CA ILE A 608 17.87 4.14 30.79
C ILE A 608 18.32 2.79 31.33
N LEU A 609 19.63 2.51 31.34
CA LEU A 609 20.14 1.22 31.82
C LEU A 609 19.80 0.96 33.28
N GLN A 610 19.93 1.96 34.15
CA GLN A 610 19.64 1.82 35.58
C GLN A 610 18.15 1.62 35.88
N ARG A 611 17.25 2.22 35.09
CA ARG A 611 15.79 2.21 35.37
C ARG A 611 15.01 1.17 34.57
N GLU A 612 15.45 0.88 33.36
CA GLU A 612 14.70 0.09 32.38
C GLU A 612 15.48 -1.12 31.84
N GLY A 613 16.77 -1.21 32.18
CA GLY A 613 17.69 -2.20 31.62
C GLY A 613 17.95 -2.01 30.13
N VAL A 614 18.66 -2.97 29.54
CA VAL A 614 19.07 -2.94 28.12
C VAL A 614 17.86 -2.87 27.18
N ARG A 615 16.74 -3.52 27.53
CA ARG A 615 15.50 -3.50 26.73
C ARG A 615 14.90 -2.10 26.58
N GLY A 616 15.15 -1.17 27.51
CA GLY A 616 14.72 0.22 27.41
C GLY A 616 15.33 0.95 26.21
N LEU A 617 16.60 0.65 25.88
CA LEU A 617 17.31 1.26 24.75
C LEU A 617 16.72 0.88 23.38
N TYR A 618 16.01 -0.25 23.31
CA TYR A 618 15.47 -0.82 22.07
C TYR A 618 13.95 -0.65 21.92
N ARG A 619 13.31 0.22 22.71
CA ARG A 619 11.88 0.49 22.58
C ARG A 619 11.53 1.11 21.24
N GLY A 620 10.55 0.53 20.55
CA GLY A 620 10.15 0.99 19.22
C GLY A 620 11.04 0.47 18.08
N LEU A 621 12.05 -0.36 18.37
CA LEU A 621 12.85 -1.04 17.32
C LEU A 621 11.96 -1.84 16.37
N PRO A 622 10.96 -2.64 16.82
CA PRO A 622 10.09 -3.37 15.90
C PRO A 622 9.36 -2.46 14.90
N VAL A 623 8.85 -1.30 15.35
CA VAL A 623 8.19 -0.31 14.48
C VAL A 623 9.18 0.29 13.49
N SER A 624 10.43 0.50 13.92
CA SER A 624 11.47 1.05 13.05
C SER A 624 11.95 0.05 12.00
N LEU A 625 12.09 -1.23 12.34
CA LEU A 625 12.47 -2.29 11.41
C LEU A 625 11.36 -2.57 10.40
N LEU A 626 10.10 -2.49 10.84
CA LEU A 626 8.92 -2.57 9.99
C LEU A 626 8.93 -1.51 8.88
N LYS A 627 9.36 -0.28 9.19
CA LYS A 627 9.51 0.80 8.21
C LYS A 627 10.76 0.65 7.33
N ALA A 628 11.83 0.08 7.87
CA ALA A 628 13.14 0.04 7.20
C ALA A 628 13.14 -0.87 5.98
N ALA A 629 12.58 -2.08 6.08
CA ALA A 629 12.63 -3.04 4.97
C ALA A 629 11.88 -2.55 3.70
N PRO A 630 10.64 -2.02 3.78
CA PRO A 630 9.96 -1.46 2.60
C PRO A 630 10.67 -0.22 2.06
N ALA A 631 11.17 0.66 2.93
CA ALA A 631 11.87 1.87 2.50
C ALA A 631 13.16 1.53 1.74
N SER A 632 13.98 0.60 2.25
CA SER A 632 15.20 0.15 1.58
C SER A 632 14.91 -0.56 0.26
N ALA A 633 13.88 -1.41 0.20
CA ALA A 633 13.47 -2.08 -1.04
C ALA A 633 13.02 -1.08 -2.11
N VAL A 634 12.19 -0.09 -1.73
CA VAL A 634 11.73 0.95 -2.65
C VAL A 634 12.88 1.84 -3.10
N THR A 635 13.78 2.25 -2.19
CA THR A 635 14.93 3.10 -2.55
C THR A 635 15.88 2.40 -3.51
N MET A 636 16.25 1.14 -3.26
CA MET A 636 17.14 0.38 -4.15
C MET A 636 16.49 0.14 -5.51
N TRP A 637 15.22 -0.29 -5.54
CA TRP A 637 14.50 -0.49 -6.80
C TRP A 637 14.37 0.80 -7.62
N THR A 638 14.13 1.94 -6.95
CA THR A 638 14.05 3.24 -7.62
C THR A 638 15.41 3.66 -8.16
N TYR A 639 16.49 3.44 -7.39
CA TYR A 639 17.85 3.75 -7.80
C TYR A 639 18.28 2.93 -9.03
N GLU A 640 18.08 1.61 -9.01
CA GLU A 640 18.43 0.71 -10.12
C GLU A 640 17.69 1.09 -11.40
N ARG A 641 16.39 1.41 -11.32
CA ARG A 641 15.61 1.82 -12.50
C ARG A 641 15.95 3.21 -13.01
N ALA A 642 16.20 4.16 -12.10
CA ALA A 642 16.64 5.49 -12.49
C ALA A 642 18.01 5.42 -13.19
N MET A 643 18.92 4.61 -12.67
CA MET A 643 20.25 4.41 -13.26
C MET A 643 20.17 3.70 -14.62
N ALA A 644 19.36 2.65 -14.74
CA ALA A 644 19.14 1.96 -16.02
C ALA A 644 18.53 2.90 -17.08
N ALA A 645 17.52 3.69 -16.70
CA ALA A 645 16.94 4.68 -17.61
C ALA A 645 17.95 5.77 -18.03
N MET A 646 18.83 6.22 -17.12
CA MET A 646 19.87 7.19 -17.44
C MET A 646 20.96 6.59 -18.35
N GLN A 647 21.33 5.33 -18.16
CA GLN A 647 22.27 4.62 -19.04
C GLN A 647 21.70 4.46 -20.45
N THR A 648 20.42 4.08 -20.57
CA THR A 648 19.75 4.01 -21.88
C THR A 648 19.65 5.38 -22.54
N VAL A 649 19.48 6.47 -21.78
CA VAL A 649 19.49 7.83 -22.35
C VAL A 649 20.90 8.24 -22.78
N ALA A 650 21.95 7.89 -22.03
CA ALA A 650 23.33 8.19 -22.41
C ALA A 650 23.76 7.41 -23.67
N GLU A 651 23.40 6.13 -23.77
CA GLU A 651 23.66 5.30 -24.95
C GLU A 651 22.95 5.80 -26.22
N ASN A 652 21.80 6.46 -26.08
CA ASN A 652 21.07 7.09 -27.19
C ASN A 652 21.56 8.51 -27.54
N VAL A 653 22.50 9.08 -26.76
CA VAL A 653 23.09 10.40 -27.02
C VAL A 653 24.49 10.28 -27.63
N ASP A 654 25.18 9.16 -27.41
CA ASP A 654 26.53 8.87 -27.96
C ASP A 654 26.51 7.95 -29.21
N GLY A 655 25.34 7.52 -29.69
CA GLY A 655 25.14 6.75 -30.92
C GLY A 655 24.32 7.50 -31.95
#